data_AF-A0A954MFK4-F1
#
_entry.id   AF-A0A954MFK4-F1
#
_cell.length_a   1.000
_cell.length_b   1.000
_cell.length_c   1.000
_cell.angle_alpha   90.00
_cell.angle_beta   90.00
_cell.angle_gamma   90.00
#
_symmetry.space_group_name_H-M   'P 1'
#
loop_
_entity.id
_entity.type
_entity.pdbx_description
1 polymer ?
#
loop_
_entity_poly.entity_id
_entity_poly.type
_entity_poly.pdbx_seq_one_letter_code
_entity_poly.pdbx_strand_id
1 'polypeptide(L)'
;MTSANVSTRIPELRRAIRQTGKEAYLVEPRVVRRIMRELHGYARLSTRIPHTDVLVVRADDIRSLAHPDELGLEDFLALPAKAVLVAQPEEHELETQPVQELLLLLWSRLFHGCIDLTHRQQVEDGRLTRARVEERINRIGQVEFDEAHSVLRAELRLVDIDSHVEAYCEFAATYLQLSKFSPDLVAVWFPSIAGRTDLESVFSPSVKADALFNECRLYGAVDPDLVSGTARDEERVAFERQSWVNRLAVKPSPASFARLLRRRERWKARGNTVSAAVAAMKAADSGVSGPDRESAVAFAREDMIDLAARLQQALKFSEGDLEEWRQSLWELLQNSTHGFWNSDKRLLYDLQKVCLDHERTTFQVDLVKWIVSRGRRPLSRPLRNLREVMMAKHLAHSAARLVSVRLSGNERARLARLIHEAAELAEDQMRLRMRPAMQNALLNVGLNPQSVPEKVAFDKMIEESLDCITERGYLTMGYLRDAISRNDLKLPDLTHPRELIRGDHLLRTDDRLDVSLDGVYRRGEFYLRWLQVVSSLAFGYHIGRFLTLFIAIPFGGAFVIVIGAHHLVGLITGRHSKSPSTADTAVQSGGENVVGGGESVATDESKGREAANDGLANSVDPEMSSEVDGSVPATNSPLTSSSDVSTSTEVASASDATTVAGAAINSSPENDSSEGNQLSEDSINVAAKPTESVDGEMEELSSAEGAVTASEESVDVEEVLTLTEARAAAQKHHGLPIQDALPPVILVGFLLMALIHLPNFRQVMWNVVRYIWSGVRRVIYDIPLKVLNFPLIQKFWRSRWFVRLRRTLVSPVILALLGCRVVPSILLRPPLDWWWVGAVAVLLSLAMNSRLGRDAEELTAEWLANAWHDLRSRFLVALLDWIIDFFKWLLNLLERFIYAVDEWLRFHSGETKVTIVAKAFLGVIWSFVAFLLRIYVNLLIEPTLHPVKHFPVVTVAHKMFLPVILVIEQQMRRTLTPYLGIALAGPITWFNIVFLPGIFGFLVWELKENWRLYAANRVPTLDPVVIGSHGEDGARLLKPGFHSGTLHKLFSSQRRLERSEASFQRFSQRRAVRESLEHVERDIRRFVERDLI
;
A
#
# COMPACT_ATOMS: atom_id res chain seq x y z
N MET A 1 -5.73 -23.30 -25.69
CA MET A 1 -6.09 -24.16 -26.86
C MET A 1 -7.60 -24.05 -27.06
N THR A 2 -8.28 -24.93 -27.81
CA THR A 2 -9.76 -24.87 -27.92
C THR A 2 -10.45 -25.81 -26.93
N SER A 3 -11.64 -25.43 -26.47
CA SER A 3 -12.47 -26.15 -25.49
C SER A 3 -12.80 -27.60 -25.87
N ALA A 4 -12.73 -27.94 -27.16
CA ALA A 4 -12.83 -29.32 -27.66
C ALA A 4 -11.79 -30.29 -27.06
N ASN A 5 -10.68 -29.77 -26.51
CA ASN A 5 -9.65 -30.58 -25.85
C ASN A 5 -9.91 -30.81 -24.35
N VAL A 6 -10.86 -30.09 -23.75
CA VAL A 6 -11.25 -30.22 -22.33
C VAL A 6 -12.33 -31.30 -22.18
N SER A 7 -13.31 -31.34 -23.10
CA SER A 7 -14.41 -32.30 -23.08
C SER A 7 -13.98 -33.76 -23.30
N THR A 8 -12.82 -34.00 -23.93
CA THR A 8 -12.22 -35.33 -24.14
C THR A 8 -11.45 -35.83 -22.93
N ARG A 9 -10.79 -34.94 -22.16
CA ARG A 9 -10.00 -35.27 -20.97
C ARG A 9 -10.84 -35.74 -19.79
N ILE A 10 -11.97 -35.09 -19.50
CA ILE A 10 -12.79 -35.41 -18.31
C ILE A 10 -13.32 -36.87 -18.32
N PRO A 11 -13.84 -37.43 -19.44
CA PRO A 11 -14.20 -38.85 -19.52
C PRO A 11 -13.05 -39.83 -19.27
N GLU A 12 -11.83 -39.49 -19.68
CA GLU A 12 -10.62 -40.30 -19.45
C GLU A 12 -10.25 -40.32 -17.96
N LEU A 13 -10.15 -39.15 -17.32
CA LEU A 13 -9.88 -39.02 -15.89
C LEU A 13 -10.97 -39.70 -15.04
N ARG A 14 -12.24 -39.64 -15.47
CA ARG A 14 -13.37 -40.33 -14.81
C ARG A 14 -13.24 -41.86 -14.90
N ARG A 15 -12.76 -42.41 -16.02
CA ARG A 15 -12.46 -43.84 -16.16
C ARG A 15 -11.29 -44.26 -15.28
N ALA A 16 -10.23 -43.46 -15.21
CA ALA A 16 -9.05 -43.75 -14.40
C ALA A 16 -9.38 -43.89 -12.90
N ILE A 17 -10.20 -42.98 -12.34
CA ILE A 17 -10.66 -43.11 -10.94
C ILE A 17 -11.54 -44.35 -10.74
N ARG A 18 -12.48 -44.63 -11.66
CA ARG A 18 -13.35 -45.82 -11.59
C ARG A 18 -12.59 -47.15 -11.57
N GLN A 19 -11.48 -47.23 -12.29
CA GLN A 19 -10.68 -48.46 -12.39
C GLN A 19 -9.96 -48.85 -11.09
N THR A 20 -9.83 -47.94 -10.11
CA THR A 20 -9.22 -48.26 -8.80
C THR A 20 -10.07 -49.19 -7.93
N GLY A 21 -11.34 -49.41 -8.27
CA GLY A 21 -12.27 -50.24 -7.48
C GLY A 21 -12.64 -49.66 -6.10
N LYS A 22 -12.09 -48.49 -5.73
CA LYS A 22 -12.54 -47.73 -4.56
C LYS A 22 -13.93 -47.14 -4.81
N GLU A 23 -14.63 -46.78 -3.73
CA GLU A 23 -15.94 -46.14 -3.74
C GLU A 23 -15.86 -44.66 -4.20
N ALA A 24 -15.13 -44.37 -5.28
CA ALA A 24 -14.66 -43.05 -5.66
C ALA A 24 -15.32 -42.49 -6.93
N TYR A 25 -15.61 -41.18 -6.92
CA TYR A 25 -16.46 -40.49 -7.91
C TYR A 25 -15.84 -39.14 -8.31
N LEU A 26 -15.54 -38.95 -9.60
CA LEU A 26 -14.99 -37.71 -10.14
C LEU A 26 -16.10 -36.68 -10.44
N VAL A 27 -16.25 -35.69 -9.54
CA VAL A 27 -17.33 -34.69 -9.54
C VAL A 27 -16.80 -33.28 -9.79
N GLU A 28 -17.64 -32.39 -10.32
CA GLU A 28 -17.28 -30.98 -10.47
C GLU A 28 -17.11 -30.30 -9.09
N PRO A 29 -16.18 -29.34 -8.91
CA PRO A 29 -15.93 -28.71 -7.60
C PRO A 29 -17.17 -28.05 -6.97
N ARG A 30 -18.13 -27.58 -7.77
CA ARG A 30 -19.42 -27.04 -7.27
C ARG A 30 -20.24 -28.10 -6.52
N VAL A 31 -20.19 -29.37 -6.92
CA VAL A 31 -20.95 -30.47 -6.29
C VAL A 31 -20.43 -30.75 -4.88
N VAL A 32 -19.10 -30.81 -4.72
CA VAL A 32 -18.45 -30.95 -3.41
C VAL A 32 -18.84 -29.79 -2.49
N ARG A 33 -18.71 -28.55 -2.99
CA ARG A 33 -19.04 -27.32 -2.26
C ARG A 33 -20.51 -27.24 -1.86
N ARG A 34 -21.44 -27.67 -2.73
CA ARG A 34 -22.88 -27.72 -2.46
C ARG A 34 -23.25 -28.75 -1.38
N ILE A 35 -22.66 -29.94 -1.43
CA ILE A 35 -22.87 -31.00 -0.44
C ILE A 35 -22.30 -30.57 0.92
N MET A 36 -21.08 -30.06 0.96
CA MET A 36 -20.41 -29.56 2.17
C MET A 36 -21.20 -28.43 2.85
N ARG A 37 -21.80 -27.51 2.06
CA ARG A 37 -22.68 -26.43 2.55
C ARG A 37 -23.90 -26.96 3.31
N GLU A 38 -24.69 -27.83 2.69
CA GLU A 38 -25.97 -28.29 3.26
C GLU A 38 -25.77 -29.35 4.38
N LEU A 39 -24.69 -30.16 4.33
CA LEU A 39 -24.34 -31.09 5.43
C LEU A 39 -23.99 -30.38 6.75
N HIS A 40 -23.14 -29.34 6.68
CA HIS A 40 -22.62 -28.65 7.86
C HIS A 40 -23.38 -27.36 8.20
N GLY A 41 -24.40 -27.00 7.40
CA GLY A 41 -25.29 -25.88 7.67
C GLY A 41 -24.65 -24.50 7.46
N TYR A 42 -23.63 -24.42 6.59
CA TYR A 42 -23.00 -23.15 6.25
C TYR A 42 -24.01 -22.20 5.58
N ALA A 43 -23.90 -20.90 5.88
CA ALA A 43 -24.72 -19.89 5.21
C ALA A 43 -24.47 -19.91 3.69
N ARG A 44 -25.52 -19.74 2.88
CA ARG A 44 -25.41 -19.73 1.40
C ARG A 44 -24.45 -18.68 0.87
N LEU A 45 -24.26 -17.59 1.60
CA LEU A 45 -23.29 -16.53 1.32
C LEU A 45 -21.91 -16.76 2.00
N SER A 46 -21.56 -17.99 2.36
CA SER A 46 -20.20 -18.33 2.80
C SER A 46 -19.31 -18.62 1.61
N THR A 47 -18.20 -17.88 1.54
CA THR A 47 -17.08 -18.08 0.60
C THR A 47 -16.06 -19.09 1.11
N ARG A 48 -15.96 -19.23 2.45
CA ARG A 48 -15.04 -20.14 3.12
C ARG A 48 -15.80 -21.43 3.41
N ILE A 49 -15.76 -22.32 2.43
CA ILE A 49 -16.09 -23.73 2.58
C ILE A 49 -14.75 -24.44 2.78
N PRO A 50 -14.51 -25.14 3.90
CA PRO A 50 -13.28 -25.88 4.07
C PRO A 50 -13.29 -27.16 3.23
N HIS A 51 -12.08 -27.66 2.93
CA HIS A 51 -11.83 -28.97 2.32
C HIS A 51 -12.67 -29.26 1.05
N THR A 52 -12.31 -28.59 -0.04
CA THR A 52 -13.07 -28.63 -1.31
C THR A 52 -12.51 -29.61 -2.34
N ASP A 53 -11.31 -30.18 -2.11
CA ASP A 53 -10.63 -31.05 -3.07
C ASP A 53 -11.22 -32.47 -3.07
N VAL A 54 -11.70 -32.92 -1.90
CA VAL A 54 -12.16 -34.28 -1.64
C VAL A 54 -13.24 -34.24 -0.55
N LEU A 55 -14.24 -35.13 -0.62
CA LEU A 55 -15.23 -35.26 0.45
C LEU A 55 -15.78 -36.68 0.56
N VAL A 56 -15.69 -37.27 1.75
CA VAL A 56 -16.29 -38.58 2.06
C VAL A 56 -17.74 -38.41 2.54
N VAL A 57 -18.71 -38.90 1.78
CA VAL A 57 -20.16 -38.66 2.00
C VAL A 57 -20.93 -39.98 2.09
N ARG A 58 -22.09 -40.02 2.76
CA ARG A 58 -22.99 -41.19 2.80
C ARG A 58 -23.89 -41.25 1.56
N ALA A 59 -24.31 -42.45 1.18
CA ALA A 59 -25.17 -42.69 0.03
C ALA A 59 -26.44 -41.81 -0.01
N ASP A 60 -27.10 -41.66 1.14
CA ASP A 60 -28.40 -41.00 1.23
C ASP A 60 -28.31 -39.46 1.17
N ASP A 61 -27.18 -38.91 1.60
CA ASP A 61 -26.89 -37.48 1.47
C ASP A 61 -26.66 -37.14 -0.01
N ILE A 62 -25.84 -37.93 -0.72
CA ILE A 62 -25.63 -37.82 -2.18
C ILE A 62 -26.97 -37.90 -2.93
N ARG A 63 -27.78 -38.93 -2.65
CA ARG A 63 -29.13 -39.11 -3.25
C ARG A 63 -30.08 -37.93 -3.05
N SER A 64 -29.83 -37.08 -2.05
CA SER A 64 -30.67 -35.91 -1.73
C SER A 64 -30.08 -34.56 -2.17
N LEU A 65 -28.76 -34.51 -2.46
CA LEU A 65 -28.00 -33.28 -2.74
C LEU A 65 -27.33 -33.26 -4.13
N ALA A 66 -27.38 -34.36 -4.90
CA ALA A 66 -26.80 -34.49 -6.24
C ALA A 66 -27.68 -35.29 -7.22
N HIS A 67 -27.33 -35.23 -8.50
CA HIS A 67 -27.92 -36.02 -9.60
C HIS A 67 -26.92 -37.09 -10.08
N PRO A 68 -27.37 -38.25 -10.63
CA PRO A 68 -26.48 -39.26 -11.19
C PRO A 68 -25.49 -38.69 -12.23
N ASP A 69 -25.95 -37.82 -13.13
CA ASP A 69 -25.17 -37.17 -14.20
C ASP A 69 -23.91 -36.48 -13.64
N GLU A 70 -24.04 -35.78 -12.50
CA GLU A 70 -22.95 -35.03 -11.84
C GLU A 70 -21.84 -35.95 -11.30
N LEU A 71 -22.20 -37.18 -10.94
CA LEU A 71 -21.31 -38.24 -10.49
C LEU A 71 -20.81 -39.14 -11.65
N GLY A 72 -21.24 -38.86 -12.89
CA GLY A 72 -20.99 -39.73 -14.03
C GLY A 72 -21.61 -41.11 -13.86
N LEU A 73 -22.89 -41.14 -13.49
CA LEU A 73 -23.74 -42.32 -13.33
C LEU A 73 -25.03 -42.15 -14.14
N GLU A 74 -25.65 -43.27 -14.50
CA GLU A 74 -27.01 -43.30 -15.04
C GLU A 74 -28.07 -43.31 -13.92
N ASP A 75 -27.79 -43.97 -12.79
CA ASP A 75 -28.65 -44.00 -11.60
C ASP A 75 -27.88 -44.01 -10.26
N PHE A 76 -28.59 -44.19 -9.13
CA PHE A 76 -28.02 -44.34 -7.78
C PHE A 76 -28.23 -45.74 -7.17
N LEU A 77 -28.55 -46.76 -7.97
CA LEU A 77 -28.74 -48.14 -7.52
C LEU A 77 -27.41 -48.77 -7.11
N ALA A 78 -26.36 -48.57 -7.92
CA ALA A 78 -25.00 -49.04 -7.65
C ALA A 78 -24.19 -48.12 -6.72
N LEU A 79 -24.85 -47.26 -5.92
CA LEU A 79 -24.17 -46.30 -5.04
C LEU A 79 -23.83 -46.95 -3.66
N PRO A 80 -22.53 -47.05 -3.30
CA PRO A 80 -22.08 -47.65 -2.04
C PRO A 80 -22.49 -46.83 -0.80
N ALA A 81 -22.44 -47.46 0.37
CA ALA A 81 -22.93 -46.89 1.63
C ALA A 81 -22.21 -45.59 2.04
N LYS A 82 -20.92 -45.48 1.71
CA LYS A 82 -20.13 -44.25 1.71
C LYS A 82 -19.47 -44.11 0.34
N ALA A 83 -19.13 -42.89 -0.04
CA ALA A 83 -18.43 -42.61 -1.30
C ALA A 83 -17.39 -41.49 -1.11
N VAL A 84 -16.27 -41.59 -1.82
CA VAL A 84 -15.21 -40.57 -1.89
C VAL A 84 -15.48 -39.71 -3.12
N LEU A 85 -16.01 -38.51 -2.91
CA LEU A 85 -16.16 -37.52 -3.97
C LEU A 85 -14.81 -36.82 -4.18
N VAL A 86 -14.21 -36.97 -5.36
CA VAL A 86 -12.96 -36.30 -5.74
C VAL A 86 -13.32 -35.14 -6.67
N ALA A 87 -12.89 -33.93 -6.33
CA ALA A 87 -13.09 -32.77 -7.18
C ALA A 87 -12.24 -32.88 -8.45
N GLN A 88 -12.83 -32.54 -9.59
CA GLN A 88 -12.13 -32.37 -10.86
C GLN A 88 -11.03 -31.28 -10.75
N PRO A 89 -9.99 -31.32 -11.60
CA PRO A 89 -9.09 -30.19 -11.77
C PRO A 89 -9.85 -28.95 -12.26
N GLU A 90 -9.35 -27.76 -11.97
CA GLU A 90 -9.95 -26.52 -12.48
C GLU A 90 -9.78 -26.41 -14.01
N GLU A 91 -10.63 -25.61 -14.65
CA GLU A 91 -10.63 -25.43 -16.11
C GLU A 91 -9.25 -24.98 -16.65
N HIS A 92 -8.54 -24.13 -15.89
CA HIS A 92 -7.19 -23.70 -16.23
C HIS A 92 -6.14 -24.83 -16.11
N GLU A 93 -6.27 -25.74 -15.14
CA GLU A 93 -5.42 -26.93 -15.01
C GLU A 93 -5.68 -27.89 -16.19
N LEU A 94 -6.95 -28.08 -16.55
CA LEU A 94 -7.37 -28.94 -17.66
C LEU A 94 -6.90 -28.42 -19.04
N GLU A 95 -6.70 -27.12 -19.22
CA GLU A 95 -6.13 -26.54 -20.45
C GLU A 95 -4.59 -26.58 -20.51
N THR A 96 -3.91 -26.38 -19.38
CA THR A 96 -2.45 -26.14 -19.34
C THR A 96 -1.64 -27.41 -19.10
N GLN A 97 -2.07 -28.28 -18.18
CA GLN A 97 -1.24 -29.37 -17.68
C GLN A 97 -1.21 -30.59 -18.64
N PRO A 98 -0.09 -31.35 -18.66
CA PRO A 98 -0.05 -32.71 -19.20
C PRO A 98 -1.02 -33.65 -18.48
N VAL A 99 -1.51 -34.67 -19.19
CA VAL A 99 -2.44 -35.68 -18.62
C VAL A 99 -1.79 -36.44 -17.45
N GLN A 100 -0.48 -36.64 -17.48
CA GLN A 100 0.31 -37.27 -16.42
C GLN A 100 0.29 -36.47 -15.11
N GLU A 101 0.35 -35.13 -15.19
CA GLU A 101 0.27 -34.25 -14.01
C GLU A 101 -1.16 -34.23 -13.44
N LEU A 102 -2.18 -34.20 -14.31
CA LEU A 102 -3.59 -34.32 -13.91
C LEU A 102 -3.89 -35.67 -13.23
N LEU A 103 -3.25 -36.76 -13.67
CA LEU A 103 -3.35 -38.08 -13.03
C LEU A 103 -2.63 -38.13 -11.67
N LEU A 104 -1.44 -37.52 -11.53
CA LEU A 104 -0.75 -37.38 -10.25
C LEU A 104 -1.57 -36.56 -9.25
N LEU A 105 -2.14 -35.43 -9.69
CA LEU A 105 -3.02 -34.57 -8.90
C LEU A 105 -4.22 -35.35 -8.36
N LEU A 106 -4.94 -36.05 -9.25
CA LEU A 106 -6.11 -36.86 -8.87
C LEU A 106 -5.77 -38.10 -8.03
N TRP A 107 -4.61 -38.73 -8.23
CA TRP A 107 -4.12 -39.80 -7.34
C TRP A 107 -3.86 -39.26 -5.93
N SER A 108 -3.23 -38.09 -5.79
CA SER A 108 -2.99 -37.49 -4.48
C SER A 108 -4.30 -37.11 -3.76
N ARG A 109 -5.29 -36.57 -4.49
CA ARG A 109 -6.64 -36.29 -3.97
C ARG A 109 -7.36 -37.58 -3.55
N LEU A 110 -7.33 -38.62 -4.38
CA LEU A 110 -7.94 -39.92 -4.05
C LEU A 110 -7.29 -40.59 -2.83
N PHE A 111 -5.96 -40.55 -2.74
CA PHE A 111 -5.21 -41.09 -1.60
C PHE A 111 -5.61 -40.42 -0.29
N HIS A 112 -5.69 -39.08 -0.27
CA HIS A 112 -6.18 -38.31 0.89
C HIS A 112 -7.60 -38.75 1.28
N GLY A 113 -8.53 -38.83 0.34
CA GLY A 113 -9.91 -39.28 0.60
C GLY A 113 -10.05 -40.72 1.09
N CYS A 114 -9.14 -41.61 0.72
CA CYS A 114 -9.10 -42.97 1.27
C CYS A 114 -8.54 -43.02 2.69
N ILE A 115 -7.67 -42.08 3.08
CA ILE A 115 -7.27 -41.89 4.49
C ILE A 115 -8.47 -41.36 5.29
N ASP A 116 -9.21 -40.37 4.79
CA ASP A 116 -10.41 -39.84 5.44
C ASP A 116 -11.50 -40.89 5.63
N LEU A 117 -11.74 -41.74 4.62
CA LEU A 117 -12.68 -42.85 4.70
C LEU A 117 -12.25 -43.83 5.81
N THR A 118 -10.95 -44.12 5.91
CA THR A 118 -10.37 -44.98 6.95
C THR A 118 -10.52 -44.38 8.34
N HIS A 119 -10.23 -43.09 8.52
CA HIS A 119 -10.42 -42.38 9.79
C HIS A 119 -11.91 -42.30 10.18
N ARG A 120 -12.80 -41.93 9.25
CA ARG A 120 -14.24 -41.82 9.50
C ARG A 120 -14.88 -43.17 9.87
N GLN A 121 -14.44 -44.26 9.24
CA GLN A 121 -14.79 -45.62 9.70
C GLN A 121 -14.28 -45.88 11.13
N GLN A 122 -13.00 -45.60 11.45
CA GLN A 122 -12.46 -45.84 12.79
C GLN A 122 -13.10 -44.99 13.90
N VAL A 123 -13.56 -43.77 13.60
CA VAL A 123 -14.32 -42.95 14.55
C VAL A 123 -15.73 -43.53 14.78
N GLU A 124 -16.44 -43.93 13.73
CA GLU A 124 -17.76 -44.57 13.84
C GLU A 124 -17.72 -45.94 14.55
N ASP A 125 -16.67 -46.73 14.30
CA ASP A 125 -16.43 -48.02 14.97
C ASP A 125 -15.94 -47.88 16.43
N GLY A 126 -15.71 -46.66 16.92
CA GLY A 126 -15.10 -46.40 18.23
C GLY A 126 -13.62 -46.82 18.36
N ARG A 127 -12.95 -47.17 17.26
CA ARG A 127 -11.53 -47.55 17.20
C ARG A 127 -10.59 -46.34 17.35
N LEU A 128 -11.03 -45.16 16.95
CA LEU A 128 -10.31 -43.88 17.12
C LEU A 128 -11.11 -42.96 18.07
N THR A 129 -11.02 -43.23 19.37
CA THR A 129 -11.65 -42.40 20.41
C THR A 129 -10.87 -41.12 20.68
N ARG A 130 -11.51 -40.10 21.27
CA ARG A 130 -10.84 -38.87 21.69
C ARG A 130 -9.60 -39.16 22.56
N ALA A 131 -9.70 -40.02 23.56
CA ALA A 131 -8.56 -40.37 24.43
C ALA A 131 -7.38 -40.96 23.63
N ARG A 132 -7.64 -41.78 22.61
CA ARG A 132 -6.62 -42.35 21.72
C ARG A 132 -6.03 -41.34 20.73
N VAL A 133 -6.75 -40.25 20.44
CA VAL A 133 -6.22 -39.09 19.71
C VAL A 133 -5.32 -38.24 20.61
N GLU A 134 -5.77 -37.86 21.81
CA GLU A 134 -4.95 -37.07 22.76
C GLU A 134 -3.64 -37.83 23.11
N GLU A 135 -3.67 -39.16 23.26
CA GLU A 135 -2.46 -39.99 23.43
C GLU A 135 -1.46 -39.87 22.25
N ARG A 136 -1.97 -39.75 21.01
CA ARG A 136 -1.13 -39.57 19.82
C ARG A 136 -0.62 -38.13 19.68
N ILE A 137 -1.43 -37.14 20.05
CA ILE A 137 -1.00 -35.74 20.16
C ILE A 137 0.18 -35.65 21.14
N ASN A 138 0.11 -36.33 22.29
CA ASN A 138 1.23 -36.42 23.23
C ASN A 138 2.49 -37.15 22.68
N ARG A 139 2.36 -38.02 21.67
CA ARG A 139 3.50 -38.63 20.94
C ARG A 139 4.04 -37.77 19.80
N ILE A 140 3.21 -36.92 19.21
CA ILE A 140 3.60 -35.92 18.21
C ILE A 140 4.37 -34.79 18.91
N GLY A 141 3.83 -34.32 20.04
CA GLY A 141 4.23 -33.11 20.74
C GLY A 141 3.11 -32.06 20.64
N GLN A 142 2.81 -31.36 21.74
CA GLN A 142 1.68 -30.42 21.79
C GLN A 142 1.94 -29.18 20.93
N VAL A 143 3.17 -28.66 20.91
CA VAL A 143 3.53 -27.44 20.16
C VAL A 143 3.48 -27.72 18.65
N GLU A 144 3.96 -28.89 18.26
CA GLU A 144 3.95 -29.44 16.91
C GLU A 144 2.51 -29.67 16.41
N PHE A 145 1.64 -30.18 17.28
CA PHE A 145 0.21 -30.34 16.96
C PHE A 145 -0.53 -29.00 16.91
N ASP A 146 -0.25 -28.06 17.81
CA ASP A 146 -0.84 -26.72 17.82
C ASP A 146 -0.44 -25.92 16.56
N GLU A 147 0.81 -26.08 16.08
CA GLU A 147 1.25 -25.56 14.78
C GLU A 147 0.41 -26.17 13.64
N ALA A 148 0.31 -27.51 13.59
CA ALA A 148 -0.44 -28.20 12.54
C ALA A 148 -1.94 -27.80 12.54
N HIS A 149 -2.58 -27.75 13.71
CA HIS A 149 -3.97 -27.30 13.87
C HIS A 149 -4.14 -25.85 13.39
N SER A 150 -3.22 -24.96 13.76
CA SER A 150 -3.20 -23.57 13.30
C SER A 150 -3.06 -23.45 11.77
N VAL A 151 -2.18 -24.26 11.15
CA VAL A 151 -1.99 -24.26 9.68
C VAL A 151 -3.20 -24.83 8.95
N LEU A 152 -3.82 -25.91 9.44
CA LEU A 152 -5.03 -26.47 8.83
C LEU A 152 -6.24 -25.53 8.97
N ARG A 153 -6.35 -24.83 10.10
CA ARG A 153 -7.31 -23.72 10.32
C ARG A 153 -7.05 -22.56 9.35
N ALA A 154 -5.79 -22.26 9.04
CA ALA A 154 -5.39 -21.19 8.12
C ALA A 154 -5.67 -21.51 6.64
N GLU A 155 -5.35 -22.72 6.19
CA GLU A 155 -5.55 -23.19 4.81
C GLU A 155 -7.00 -23.65 4.54
N LEU A 156 -7.92 -23.45 5.49
CA LEU A 156 -9.33 -23.84 5.42
C LEU A 156 -9.51 -25.35 5.16
N ARG A 157 -8.83 -26.16 5.94
CA ARG A 157 -8.90 -27.63 5.90
C ARG A 157 -9.91 -28.24 6.89
N LEU A 158 -10.33 -27.46 7.90
CA LEU A 158 -11.18 -27.93 9.01
C LEU A 158 -12.60 -27.36 8.95
N VAL A 159 -13.58 -28.23 9.20
CA VAL A 159 -15.01 -27.98 9.34
C VAL A 159 -15.34 -27.57 10.77
N ASP A 160 -15.09 -28.43 11.76
CA ASP A 160 -15.11 -28.03 13.17
C ASP A 160 -13.73 -27.52 13.58
N ILE A 161 -13.60 -26.21 13.49
CA ILE A 161 -12.37 -25.45 13.68
C ILE A 161 -11.71 -25.69 15.04
N ASP A 162 -12.46 -26.07 16.07
CA ASP A 162 -11.95 -26.29 17.43
C ASP A 162 -11.92 -27.80 17.82
N SER A 163 -12.14 -28.71 16.86
CA SER A 163 -12.12 -30.17 17.08
C SER A 163 -10.72 -30.79 16.92
N HIS A 164 -10.09 -31.17 18.03
CA HIS A 164 -8.81 -31.91 18.02
C HIS A 164 -8.87 -33.23 17.24
N VAL A 165 -10.02 -33.93 17.25
CA VAL A 165 -10.18 -35.21 16.54
C VAL A 165 -10.21 -35.00 15.03
N GLU A 166 -10.84 -33.93 14.56
CA GLU A 166 -10.85 -33.59 13.14
C GLU A 166 -9.48 -33.08 12.70
N ALA A 167 -8.89 -32.16 13.47
CA ALA A 167 -7.54 -31.62 13.22
C ALA A 167 -6.47 -32.73 13.18
N TYR A 168 -6.53 -33.73 14.06
CA TYR A 168 -5.64 -34.90 14.01
C TYR A 168 -5.82 -35.75 12.75
N CYS A 169 -7.07 -36.04 12.34
CA CYS A 169 -7.33 -36.85 11.15
C CYS A 169 -6.86 -36.16 9.87
N GLU A 170 -7.15 -34.86 9.76
CA GLU A 170 -6.75 -34.01 8.63
C GLU A 170 -5.23 -33.77 8.58
N PHE A 171 -4.60 -33.62 9.75
CA PHE A 171 -3.13 -33.55 9.86
C PHE A 171 -2.48 -34.84 9.37
N ALA A 172 -2.98 -36.00 9.81
CA ALA A 172 -2.49 -37.29 9.37
C ALA A 172 -2.70 -37.50 7.85
N ALA A 173 -3.85 -37.12 7.30
CA ALA A 173 -4.12 -37.21 5.85
C ALA A 173 -3.19 -36.27 5.06
N THR A 174 -3.07 -35.01 5.46
CA THR A 174 -2.20 -34.02 4.82
C THR A 174 -0.72 -34.41 4.91
N TYR A 175 -0.23 -34.80 6.08
CA TYR A 175 1.16 -35.21 6.29
C TYR A 175 1.52 -36.41 5.40
N LEU A 176 0.69 -37.45 5.37
CA LEU A 176 0.94 -38.64 4.55
C LEU A 176 0.81 -38.36 3.05
N GLN A 177 -0.10 -37.46 2.63
CA GLN A 177 -0.16 -37.02 1.23
C GLN A 177 1.13 -36.29 0.84
N LEU A 178 1.61 -35.35 1.65
CA LEU A 178 2.86 -34.64 1.37
C LEU A 178 4.07 -35.57 1.42
N SER A 179 4.18 -36.50 2.39
CA SER A 179 5.33 -37.41 2.50
C SER A 179 5.46 -38.41 1.33
N LYS A 180 4.36 -38.72 0.63
CA LYS A 180 4.38 -39.61 -0.56
C LYS A 180 4.42 -38.88 -1.92
N PHE A 181 3.91 -37.65 -2.02
CA PHE A 181 3.80 -36.92 -3.31
C PHE A 181 4.71 -35.68 -3.42
N SER A 182 5.09 -35.03 -2.34
CA SER A 182 5.95 -33.82 -2.34
C SER A 182 6.62 -33.61 -0.97
N PRO A 183 7.67 -34.39 -0.63
CA PRO A 183 8.21 -34.44 0.74
C PRO A 183 8.84 -33.12 1.21
N ASP A 184 9.33 -32.31 0.27
CA ASP A 184 9.87 -30.97 0.52
C ASP A 184 8.81 -29.98 1.05
N LEU A 185 7.54 -30.17 0.68
CA LEU A 185 6.43 -29.35 1.15
C LEU A 185 6.06 -29.59 2.62
N VAL A 186 6.48 -30.72 3.22
CA VAL A 186 6.24 -30.99 4.64
C VAL A 186 6.83 -29.86 5.51
N ALA A 187 8.03 -29.39 5.18
CA ALA A 187 8.69 -28.28 5.89
C ALA A 187 8.05 -26.90 5.64
N VAL A 188 7.14 -26.78 4.66
CA VAL A 188 6.45 -25.53 4.27
C VAL A 188 5.01 -25.49 4.83
N TRP A 189 4.43 -26.66 5.11
CA TRP A 189 3.17 -26.80 5.83
C TRP A 189 3.38 -26.90 7.34
N PHE A 190 4.32 -27.72 7.80
CA PHE A 190 4.54 -28.03 9.21
C PHE A 190 6.04 -27.93 9.56
N PRO A 191 6.60 -26.70 9.68
CA PRO A 191 8.01 -26.49 9.97
C PRO A 191 8.53 -27.22 11.22
N SER A 192 7.74 -27.28 12.30
CA SER A 192 8.13 -27.88 13.58
C SER A 192 8.48 -29.37 13.53
N ILE A 193 7.93 -30.10 12.56
CA ILE A 193 8.12 -31.54 12.38
C ILE A 193 9.06 -31.90 11.22
N ALA A 194 9.67 -30.91 10.56
CA ALA A 194 10.57 -31.15 9.45
C ALA A 194 11.79 -31.99 9.90
N GLY A 195 11.92 -33.21 9.36
CA GLY A 195 12.97 -34.16 9.73
C GLY A 195 12.62 -35.17 10.82
N ARG A 196 11.40 -35.12 11.41
CA ARG A 196 10.89 -36.20 12.28
C ARG A 196 10.63 -37.47 11.46
N THR A 197 11.39 -38.54 11.72
CA THR A 197 11.25 -39.85 11.04
C THR A 197 10.31 -40.81 11.76
N ASP A 198 9.98 -40.56 13.02
CA ASP A 198 9.15 -41.42 13.86
C ASP A 198 7.63 -41.19 13.69
N LEU A 199 7.21 -40.10 13.04
CA LEU A 199 5.79 -39.75 12.90
C LEU A 199 4.97 -40.78 12.11
N GLU A 200 5.56 -41.43 11.09
CA GLU A 200 4.87 -42.54 10.41
C GLU A 200 4.53 -43.70 11.37
N SER A 201 5.28 -43.88 12.47
CA SER A 201 4.95 -44.85 13.55
C SER A 201 3.81 -44.40 14.48
N VAL A 202 3.42 -43.13 14.43
CA VAL A 202 2.24 -42.60 15.15
C VAL A 202 0.97 -42.83 14.32
N PHE A 203 1.06 -42.69 12.99
CA PHE A 203 -0.06 -42.85 12.07
C PHE A 203 -0.32 -44.32 11.65
N SER A 204 0.73 -45.12 11.46
CA SER A 204 0.67 -46.52 11.02
C SER A 204 -0.35 -47.41 11.78
N PRO A 205 -0.51 -47.29 13.12
CA PRO A 205 -1.55 -48.04 13.87
C PRO A 205 -3.00 -47.73 13.49
N SER A 206 -3.27 -46.65 12.74
CA SER A 206 -4.57 -46.37 12.12
C SER A 206 -4.55 -46.50 10.59
N VAL A 207 -3.47 -46.11 9.93
CA VAL A 207 -3.43 -45.93 8.48
C VAL A 207 -2.24 -46.70 7.88
N LYS A 208 -2.53 -47.76 7.13
CA LYS A 208 -1.51 -48.48 6.34
C LYS A 208 -1.18 -47.68 5.07
N ALA A 209 -0.43 -46.59 5.24
CA ALA A 209 -0.18 -45.59 4.20
C ALA A 209 0.34 -46.21 2.89
N ASP A 210 1.34 -47.09 2.94
CA ASP A 210 1.94 -47.68 1.73
C ASP A 210 0.99 -48.64 1.01
N ALA A 211 0.11 -49.35 1.73
CA ALA A 211 -0.93 -50.17 1.11
C ALA A 211 -1.95 -49.30 0.38
N LEU A 212 -2.48 -48.26 1.06
CA LEU A 212 -3.42 -47.32 0.45
C LEU A 212 -2.80 -46.57 -0.74
N PHE A 213 -1.52 -46.20 -0.68
CA PHE A 213 -0.83 -45.49 -1.76
C PHE A 213 -0.80 -46.32 -3.05
N ASN A 214 -0.43 -47.60 -2.94
CA ASN A 214 -0.44 -48.54 -4.05
C ASN A 214 -1.86 -48.88 -4.53
N GLU A 215 -2.81 -49.11 -3.61
CA GLU A 215 -4.21 -49.41 -3.94
C GLU A 215 -4.96 -48.24 -4.60
N CYS A 216 -4.56 -46.99 -4.35
CA CYS A 216 -5.18 -45.80 -4.94
C CYS A 216 -4.54 -45.35 -6.25
N ARG A 217 -3.51 -46.05 -6.75
CA ARG A 217 -2.77 -45.67 -7.97
C ARG A 217 -3.69 -45.70 -9.19
N LEU A 218 -3.80 -44.55 -9.88
CA LEU A 218 -4.58 -44.46 -11.11
C LEU A 218 -3.87 -45.20 -12.26
N TYR A 219 -4.66 -45.84 -13.12
CA TYR A 219 -4.14 -46.48 -14.33
C TYR A 219 -3.43 -45.45 -15.23
N GLY A 220 -2.20 -45.75 -15.67
CA GLY A 220 -1.38 -44.84 -16.46
C GLY A 220 -0.64 -43.75 -15.67
N ALA A 221 -0.81 -43.65 -14.34
CA ALA A 221 -0.04 -42.72 -13.53
C ALA A 221 1.42 -43.18 -13.37
N VAL A 222 2.36 -42.29 -13.74
CA VAL A 222 3.78 -42.39 -13.38
C VAL A 222 3.97 -42.32 -11.87
N ASP A 223 5.11 -42.78 -11.35
CA ASP A 223 5.45 -42.57 -9.94
C ASP A 223 5.66 -41.06 -9.65
N PRO A 224 5.36 -40.56 -8.44
CA PRO A 224 5.54 -39.14 -8.13
C PRO A 224 7.01 -38.76 -8.21
N ASP A 225 7.33 -37.71 -8.97
CA ASP A 225 8.68 -37.15 -8.98
C ASP A 225 8.93 -36.42 -7.64
N LEU A 226 9.92 -36.94 -6.88
CA LEU A 226 10.32 -36.44 -5.57
C LEU A 226 11.45 -35.40 -5.63
N VAL A 227 11.88 -34.98 -6.83
CA VAL A 227 12.83 -33.88 -6.99
C VAL A 227 12.23 -32.60 -6.42
N SER A 228 12.91 -32.03 -5.42
CA SER A 228 12.45 -30.83 -4.70
C SER A 228 12.09 -29.68 -5.66
N GLY A 229 11.07 -28.91 -5.30
CA GLY A 229 10.67 -27.73 -6.05
C GLY A 229 11.80 -26.70 -6.19
N THR A 230 12.78 -26.71 -5.28
CA THR A 230 14.02 -25.92 -5.40
C THR A 230 14.91 -26.40 -6.54
N ALA A 231 15.17 -27.70 -6.66
CA ALA A 231 15.99 -28.24 -7.74
C ALA A 231 15.35 -28.04 -9.12
N ARG A 232 14.04 -28.26 -9.25
CA ARG A 232 13.30 -27.97 -10.51
C ARG A 232 13.41 -26.51 -10.97
N ASP A 233 13.37 -25.56 -10.03
CA ASP A 233 13.59 -24.14 -10.32
C ASP A 233 15.05 -23.86 -10.73
N GLU A 234 16.04 -24.46 -10.06
CA GLU A 234 17.46 -24.27 -10.40
C GLU A 234 17.85 -24.85 -11.75
N GLU A 235 17.33 -26.03 -12.10
CA GLU A 235 17.43 -26.61 -13.45
C GLU A 235 16.80 -25.70 -14.50
N ARG A 236 15.61 -25.15 -14.22
CA ARG A 236 14.94 -24.19 -15.10
C ARG A 236 15.75 -22.92 -15.31
N VAL A 237 16.41 -22.39 -14.27
CA VAL A 237 17.33 -21.25 -14.38
C VAL A 237 18.59 -21.59 -15.17
N ALA A 238 19.17 -22.78 -14.99
CA ALA A 238 20.32 -23.23 -15.77
C ALA A 238 19.97 -23.37 -17.27
N PHE A 239 18.81 -23.96 -17.58
CA PHE A 239 18.28 -24.04 -18.94
C PHE A 239 18.02 -22.64 -19.54
N GLU A 240 17.40 -21.73 -18.79
CA GLU A 240 17.18 -20.34 -19.24
C GLU A 240 18.52 -19.62 -19.53
N ARG A 241 19.54 -19.75 -18.66
CA ARG A 241 20.89 -19.21 -18.86
C ARG A 241 21.52 -19.71 -20.16
N GLN A 242 21.54 -21.03 -20.38
CA GLN A 242 22.09 -21.63 -21.61
C GLN A 242 21.29 -21.22 -22.85
N SER A 243 19.96 -21.10 -22.73
CA SER A 243 19.10 -20.66 -23.82
C SER A 243 19.30 -19.21 -24.26
N TRP A 244 19.87 -18.33 -23.41
CA TRP A 244 20.22 -16.96 -23.81
C TRP A 244 21.54 -16.91 -24.58
N VAL A 245 22.56 -17.66 -24.12
CA VAL A 245 23.84 -17.82 -24.82
C VAL A 245 23.61 -18.31 -26.25
N ASN A 246 22.76 -19.32 -26.42
CA ASN A 246 22.47 -19.90 -27.74
C ASN A 246 21.62 -18.99 -28.65
N ARG A 247 20.79 -18.08 -28.09
CA ARG A 247 19.85 -17.25 -28.87
C ARG A 247 20.40 -15.89 -29.32
N LEU A 248 21.58 -15.49 -28.82
CA LEU A 248 22.15 -14.16 -29.08
C LEU A 248 23.56 -14.21 -29.67
N ALA A 249 23.79 -15.15 -30.59
CA ALA A 249 25.01 -15.20 -31.41
C ALA A 249 25.16 -13.94 -32.27
N VAL A 250 25.91 -12.95 -31.76
CA VAL A 250 26.19 -11.68 -32.44
C VAL A 250 27.02 -11.96 -33.70
N LYS A 251 26.64 -11.37 -34.84
CA LYS A 251 27.45 -11.46 -36.07
C LYS A 251 28.81 -10.79 -35.82
N PRO A 252 29.95 -11.52 -35.95
CA PRO A 252 31.26 -10.99 -35.60
C PRO A 252 31.66 -9.83 -36.53
N SER A 253 32.32 -8.82 -35.99
CA SER A 253 32.59 -7.55 -36.70
C SER A 253 33.83 -6.83 -36.16
N PRO A 254 34.89 -6.63 -36.98
CA PRO A 254 36.11 -5.92 -36.55
C PRO A 254 35.83 -4.50 -36.06
N ALA A 255 34.90 -3.80 -36.74
CA ALA A 255 34.53 -2.43 -36.40
C ALA A 255 33.78 -2.37 -35.05
N SER A 256 32.93 -3.36 -34.74
CA SER A 256 32.28 -3.43 -33.43
C SER A 256 33.27 -3.78 -32.33
N PHE A 257 34.15 -4.77 -32.57
CA PHE A 257 35.23 -5.17 -31.66
C PHE A 257 36.12 -3.99 -31.26
N ALA A 258 36.73 -3.30 -32.23
CA ALA A 258 37.62 -2.16 -31.99
C ALA A 258 36.89 -0.99 -31.29
N ARG A 259 35.62 -0.73 -31.65
CA ARG A 259 34.77 0.28 -30.99
C ARG A 259 34.48 -0.06 -29.53
N LEU A 260 34.35 -1.34 -29.19
CA LEU A 260 34.08 -1.81 -27.83
C LEU A 260 35.35 -1.80 -26.96
N LEU A 261 36.52 -2.17 -27.48
CA LEU A 261 37.80 -1.96 -26.78
C LEU A 261 38.08 -0.46 -26.55
N ARG A 262 37.89 0.40 -27.55
CA ARG A 262 37.89 1.88 -27.37
C ARG A 262 36.83 2.38 -26.40
N ARG A 263 35.85 1.57 -26.00
CA ARG A 263 34.87 1.87 -24.94
C ARG A 263 35.34 1.35 -23.57
N ARG A 264 35.99 0.17 -23.50
CA ARG A 264 36.67 -0.34 -22.30
C ARG A 264 37.64 0.69 -21.74
N GLU A 265 38.61 1.13 -22.54
CA GLU A 265 39.66 2.04 -22.08
C GLU A 265 39.12 3.37 -21.55
N ARG A 266 38.10 3.94 -22.21
CA ARG A 266 37.41 5.15 -21.74
C ARG A 266 36.63 4.95 -20.44
N TRP A 267 36.30 3.72 -20.04
CA TRP A 267 35.70 3.42 -18.75
C TRP A 267 36.75 3.07 -17.68
N LYS A 268 37.80 2.32 -18.02
CA LYS A 268 38.93 2.02 -17.13
C LYS A 268 39.62 3.32 -16.70
N ALA A 269 39.90 4.24 -17.63
CA ALA A 269 40.40 5.58 -17.35
C ALA A 269 39.46 6.50 -16.54
N ARG A 270 38.20 6.09 -16.30
CA ARG A 270 37.24 6.79 -15.42
C ARG A 270 37.05 6.10 -14.05
N GLY A 271 37.78 5.00 -13.79
CA GLY A 271 37.65 4.18 -12.58
C GLY A 271 36.44 3.24 -12.58
N ASN A 272 35.81 3.03 -13.73
CA ASN A 272 34.58 2.25 -13.88
C ASN A 272 34.90 0.86 -14.49
N THR A 273 35.51 -0.01 -13.68
CA THR A 273 35.92 -1.38 -14.05
C THR A 273 34.75 -2.25 -14.50
N VAL A 274 33.55 -2.08 -13.95
CA VAL A 274 32.36 -2.85 -14.36
C VAL A 274 31.91 -2.47 -15.79
N SER A 275 31.90 -1.17 -16.14
CA SER A 275 31.66 -0.77 -17.54
C SER A 275 32.80 -1.15 -18.48
N ALA A 276 34.04 -1.27 -17.98
CA ALA A 276 35.18 -1.74 -18.76
C ALA A 276 35.04 -3.23 -19.09
N ALA A 277 34.87 -4.08 -18.07
CA ALA A 277 34.72 -5.53 -18.21
C ALA A 277 33.49 -5.93 -19.05
N VAL A 278 32.34 -5.26 -18.87
CA VAL A 278 31.13 -5.50 -19.69
C VAL A 278 31.34 -5.04 -21.15
N ALA A 279 32.21 -4.05 -21.41
CA ALA A 279 32.58 -3.68 -22.78
C ALA A 279 33.59 -4.69 -23.39
N ALA A 280 34.50 -5.24 -22.59
CA ALA A 280 35.45 -6.28 -23.00
C ALA A 280 34.74 -7.60 -23.34
N MET A 281 33.82 -8.09 -22.50
CA MET A 281 33.00 -9.27 -22.82
C MET A 281 32.20 -9.09 -24.11
N LYS A 282 31.58 -7.92 -24.30
CA LYS A 282 30.86 -7.60 -25.56
C LYS A 282 31.79 -7.50 -26.78
N ALA A 283 33.06 -7.19 -26.57
CA ALA A 283 34.05 -7.28 -27.63
C ALA A 283 34.32 -8.75 -27.97
N ALA A 284 34.47 -9.65 -26.98
CA ALA A 284 34.59 -11.08 -27.23
C ALA A 284 33.39 -11.65 -28.02
N ASP A 285 32.15 -11.28 -27.66
CA ASP A 285 30.94 -11.62 -28.42
C ASP A 285 31.00 -11.15 -29.89
N SER A 286 31.72 -10.05 -30.16
CA SER A 286 31.89 -9.45 -31.49
C SER A 286 33.16 -9.91 -32.23
N GLY A 287 34.02 -10.71 -31.61
CA GLY A 287 35.37 -11.03 -32.11
C GLY A 287 35.35 -11.94 -33.34
N VAL A 288 36.24 -11.69 -34.29
CA VAL A 288 36.30 -12.44 -35.57
C VAL A 288 37.21 -13.66 -35.44
N SER A 289 38.43 -13.47 -34.92
CA SER A 289 39.45 -14.52 -34.75
C SER A 289 39.38 -15.12 -33.35
N GLY A 290 39.89 -16.35 -33.17
CA GLY A 290 40.08 -16.95 -31.84
C GLY A 290 40.88 -16.04 -30.88
N PRO A 291 42.08 -15.57 -31.27
CA PRO A 291 42.88 -14.66 -30.46
C PRO A 291 42.20 -13.32 -30.11
N ASP A 292 41.33 -12.80 -30.98
CA ASP A 292 40.54 -11.59 -30.68
C ASP A 292 39.58 -11.83 -29.51
N ARG A 293 38.94 -13.01 -29.48
CA ARG A 293 38.01 -13.42 -28.41
C ARG A 293 38.75 -13.71 -27.12
N GLU A 294 39.85 -14.45 -27.20
CA GLU A 294 40.69 -14.81 -26.04
C GLU A 294 41.29 -13.58 -25.37
N SER A 295 41.83 -12.63 -26.15
CA SER A 295 42.36 -11.37 -25.60
C SER A 295 41.27 -10.49 -24.98
N ALA A 296 40.08 -10.38 -25.60
CA ALA A 296 38.95 -9.67 -25.00
C ALA A 296 38.42 -10.32 -23.71
N VAL A 297 38.45 -11.66 -23.63
CA VAL A 297 38.16 -12.43 -22.40
C VAL A 297 39.23 -12.21 -21.33
N ALA A 298 40.50 -12.16 -21.71
CA ALA A 298 41.60 -11.87 -20.79
C ALA A 298 41.49 -10.46 -20.19
N PHE A 299 41.22 -9.44 -21.01
CA PHE A 299 40.94 -8.07 -20.56
C PHE A 299 39.72 -7.97 -19.62
N ALA A 300 38.67 -8.76 -19.88
CA ALA A 300 37.51 -8.83 -19.00
C ALA A 300 37.83 -9.47 -17.64
N ARG A 301 38.72 -10.47 -17.62
CA ARG A 301 39.21 -11.13 -16.40
C ARG A 301 40.14 -10.24 -15.59
N GLU A 302 41.06 -9.53 -16.26
CA GLU A 302 41.92 -8.48 -15.67
C GLU A 302 41.07 -7.45 -14.91
N ASP A 303 40.04 -6.88 -15.57
CA ASP A 303 39.16 -5.86 -14.98
C ASP A 303 38.33 -6.36 -13.77
N MET A 304 38.18 -7.69 -13.59
CA MET A 304 37.55 -8.30 -12.41
C MET A 304 38.53 -8.65 -11.30
N ILE A 305 39.78 -9.01 -11.63
CA ILE A 305 40.85 -9.17 -10.63
C ILE A 305 41.15 -7.80 -10.00
N ASP A 306 41.19 -6.73 -10.81
CA ASP A 306 41.28 -5.34 -10.33
C ASP A 306 40.14 -5.00 -9.35
N LEU A 307 38.90 -5.40 -9.66
CA LEU A 307 37.74 -5.14 -8.79
C LEU A 307 37.82 -5.95 -7.48
N ALA A 308 38.23 -7.21 -7.53
CA ALA A 308 38.41 -8.06 -6.34
C ALA A 308 39.48 -7.50 -5.39
N ALA A 309 40.62 -7.06 -5.93
CA ALA A 309 41.70 -6.45 -5.15
C ALA A 309 41.26 -5.13 -4.48
N ARG A 310 40.46 -4.31 -5.17
CA ARG A 310 39.88 -3.08 -4.60
C ARG A 310 38.87 -3.36 -3.50
N LEU A 311 38.03 -4.40 -3.66
CA LEU A 311 37.13 -4.87 -2.59
C LEU A 311 37.91 -5.36 -1.36
N GLN A 312 39.03 -6.08 -1.56
CA GLN A 312 39.87 -6.53 -0.45
C GLN A 312 40.51 -5.36 0.31
N GLN A 313 41.00 -4.33 -0.39
CA GLN A 313 41.50 -3.11 0.25
C GLN A 313 40.40 -2.39 1.04
N ALA A 314 39.18 -2.37 0.52
CA ALA A 314 38.04 -1.73 1.15
C ALA A 314 37.55 -2.46 2.42
N LEU A 315 37.50 -3.81 2.38
CA LEU A 315 36.78 -4.64 3.37
C LEU A 315 37.69 -5.52 4.23
N LYS A 316 38.94 -5.76 3.81
CA LYS A 316 39.99 -6.49 4.55
C LYS A 316 39.69 -7.98 4.85
N PHE A 317 38.96 -8.65 3.96
CA PHE A 317 38.78 -10.11 4.00
C PHE A 317 40.06 -10.89 3.61
N SER A 318 40.06 -12.21 3.82
CA SER A 318 41.25 -13.06 3.71
C SER A 318 41.75 -13.25 2.27
N GLU A 319 42.96 -13.79 2.10
CA GLU A 319 43.45 -14.20 0.77
C GLU A 319 42.70 -15.42 0.20
N GLY A 320 42.08 -16.24 1.05
CA GLY A 320 41.22 -17.35 0.59
C GLY A 320 39.94 -16.82 -0.05
N ASP A 321 39.26 -15.89 0.64
CA ASP A 321 38.05 -15.25 0.13
C ASP A 321 38.32 -14.43 -1.15
N LEU A 322 39.54 -13.91 -1.35
CA LEU A 322 39.90 -13.16 -2.56
C LEU A 322 39.76 -13.99 -3.84
N GLU A 323 40.11 -15.28 -3.83
CA GLU A 323 39.96 -16.12 -5.02
C GLU A 323 38.50 -16.55 -5.23
N GLU A 324 37.76 -16.79 -4.15
CA GLU A 324 36.31 -17.00 -4.21
C GLU A 324 35.57 -15.76 -4.77
N TRP A 325 35.97 -14.55 -4.36
CA TRP A 325 35.49 -13.28 -4.91
C TRP A 325 35.83 -13.15 -6.40
N ARG A 326 37.07 -13.45 -6.83
CA ARG A 326 37.45 -13.44 -8.25
C ARG A 326 36.58 -14.39 -9.07
N GLN A 327 36.32 -15.60 -8.57
CA GLN A 327 35.46 -16.57 -9.25
C GLN A 327 34.02 -16.05 -9.35
N SER A 328 33.39 -15.62 -8.26
CA SER A 328 31.98 -15.22 -8.30
C SER A 328 31.73 -13.87 -8.96
N LEU A 329 32.71 -12.95 -9.00
CA LEU A 329 32.66 -11.76 -9.86
C LEU A 329 32.73 -12.12 -11.35
N TRP A 330 33.52 -13.13 -11.72
CA TRP A 330 33.59 -13.64 -13.10
C TRP A 330 32.27 -14.29 -13.56
N GLU A 331 31.64 -15.09 -12.70
CA GLU A 331 30.33 -15.71 -12.93
C GLU A 331 29.23 -14.66 -13.11
N LEU A 332 29.19 -13.63 -12.23
CA LEU A 332 28.30 -12.47 -12.38
C LEU A 332 28.54 -11.70 -13.69
N LEU A 333 29.79 -11.53 -14.11
CA LEU A 333 30.14 -10.78 -15.31
C LEU A 333 29.60 -11.47 -16.59
N GLN A 334 29.68 -12.79 -16.68
CA GLN A 334 29.10 -13.57 -17.80
C GLN A 334 27.61 -13.29 -17.97
N ASN A 335 26.86 -13.22 -16.87
CA ASN A 335 25.43 -12.89 -16.88
C ASN A 335 25.17 -11.39 -17.17
N SER A 336 26.13 -10.51 -16.87
CA SER A 336 25.98 -9.04 -16.94
C SER A 336 26.02 -8.44 -18.35
N THR A 337 26.34 -9.21 -19.38
CA THR A 337 26.33 -8.77 -20.78
C THR A 337 24.91 -8.61 -21.35
N HIS A 338 23.94 -9.40 -20.89
CA HIS A 338 22.64 -9.55 -21.53
C HIS A 338 21.55 -8.61 -20.99
N GLY A 339 20.93 -7.84 -21.88
CA GLY A 339 19.92 -6.83 -21.54
C GLY A 339 20.50 -5.46 -21.13
N PHE A 340 19.64 -4.44 -21.09
CA PHE A 340 20.07 -3.06 -20.82
C PHE A 340 20.56 -2.89 -19.36
N TRP A 341 19.77 -3.35 -18.39
CA TRP A 341 19.97 -3.08 -16.96
C TRP A 341 19.53 -4.24 -16.05
N ASN A 342 20.14 -5.43 -16.24
CA ASN A 342 19.83 -6.65 -15.47
C ASN A 342 20.31 -6.58 -14.00
N SER A 343 19.95 -7.59 -13.20
CA SER A 343 20.23 -7.67 -11.75
C SER A 343 21.70 -7.89 -11.42
N ASP A 344 22.34 -8.86 -12.09
CA ASP A 344 23.75 -9.24 -11.89
C ASP A 344 24.68 -8.03 -12.10
N LYS A 345 24.43 -7.27 -13.18
CA LYS A 345 25.14 -6.04 -13.53
C LYS A 345 24.93 -4.93 -12.50
N ARG A 346 23.73 -4.79 -11.92
CA ARG A 346 23.46 -3.81 -10.85
C ARG A 346 24.21 -4.17 -9.56
N LEU A 347 24.28 -5.45 -9.22
CA LEU A 347 25.05 -5.93 -8.07
C LEU A 347 26.54 -5.63 -8.26
N LEU A 348 27.13 -5.92 -9.44
CA LEU A 348 28.50 -5.51 -9.76
C LEU A 348 28.72 -3.99 -9.61
N TYR A 349 27.76 -3.14 -10.01
CA TYR A 349 27.86 -1.70 -9.79
C TYR A 349 27.79 -1.29 -8.32
N ASP A 350 26.94 -1.92 -7.51
CA ASP A 350 26.84 -1.60 -6.08
C ASP A 350 28.12 -2.03 -5.34
N LEU A 351 28.73 -3.18 -5.68
CA LEU A 351 30.07 -3.56 -5.22
C LEU A 351 31.16 -2.57 -5.67
N GLN A 352 31.11 -2.09 -6.92
CA GLN A 352 32.06 -1.07 -7.40
C GLN A 352 31.96 0.24 -6.60
N LYS A 353 30.77 0.61 -6.09
CA LYS A 353 30.63 1.80 -5.25
C LYS A 353 31.32 1.65 -3.89
N VAL A 354 31.27 0.47 -3.28
CA VAL A 354 32.00 0.18 -2.02
C VAL A 354 33.50 0.50 -2.17
N CYS A 355 34.10 0.17 -3.33
CA CYS A 355 35.48 0.54 -3.65
C CYS A 355 35.64 2.06 -3.80
N LEU A 356 34.74 2.71 -4.55
CA LEU A 356 34.78 4.15 -4.81
C LEU A 356 34.58 5.00 -3.54
N ASP A 357 33.75 4.55 -2.60
CA ASP A 357 33.56 5.20 -1.29
C ASP A 357 34.81 5.05 -0.42
N HIS A 358 35.46 3.89 -0.47
CA HIS A 358 36.73 3.67 0.22
C HIS A 358 37.85 4.56 -0.32
N GLU A 359 37.97 4.62 -1.65
CA GLU A 359 39.01 5.35 -2.40
C GLU A 359 38.83 6.88 -2.37
N ARG A 360 37.59 7.37 -2.38
CA ARG A 360 37.29 8.79 -2.62
C ARG A 360 36.67 9.44 -1.40
N THR A 361 37.38 10.43 -0.84
CA THR A 361 36.81 11.22 0.26
C THR A 361 35.70 12.14 -0.26
N THR A 362 34.48 11.95 0.26
CA THR A 362 33.35 12.86 0.04
C THR A 362 33.52 14.15 0.83
N PHE A 363 33.26 15.29 0.19
CA PHE A 363 33.22 16.61 0.82
C PHE A 363 31.84 17.25 0.69
N GLN A 364 31.49 18.08 1.68
CA GLN A 364 30.34 18.97 1.64
C GLN A 364 30.82 20.42 1.69
N VAL A 365 30.20 21.30 0.89
CA VAL A 365 30.32 22.75 1.04
C VAL A 365 29.24 23.25 1.98
N ASP A 366 29.63 24.04 2.98
CA ASP A 366 28.72 24.64 3.95
C ASP A 366 28.84 26.17 3.91
N LEU A 367 28.31 26.75 2.83
CA LEU A 367 28.36 28.19 2.58
C LEU A 367 27.69 28.99 3.72
N VAL A 368 26.61 28.47 4.30
CA VAL A 368 25.88 29.15 5.37
C VAL A 368 26.68 29.16 6.67
N LYS A 369 27.20 28.02 7.15
CA LYS A 369 28.06 28.00 8.34
C LYS A 369 29.39 28.74 8.06
N TRP A 370 29.88 28.80 6.82
CA TRP A 370 31.03 29.63 6.42
C TRP A 370 30.77 31.14 6.58
N ILE A 371 29.71 31.67 5.94
CA ILE A 371 29.30 33.09 6.04
C ILE A 371 29.05 33.48 7.51
N VAL A 372 28.24 32.70 8.22
CA VAL A 372 27.88 32.98 9.63
C VAL A 372 29.12 32.93 10.55
N SER A 373 30.10 32.08 10.25
CA SER A 373 31.38 32.06 10.98
C SER A 373 32.33 33.21 10.64
N ARG A 374 31.98 34.09 9.69
CA ARG A 374 32.88 35.08 9.06
C ARG A 374 34.18 34.44 8.58
N GLY A 375 34.07 33.32 7.86
CA GLY A 375 35.19 32.58 7.27
C GLY A 375 36.06 31.78 8.26
N ARG A 376 35.71 31.75 9.56
CA ARG A 376 36.48 31.02 10.60
C ARG A 376 36.32 29.49 10.53
N ARG A 377 35.27 28.98 9.86
CA ARG A 377 35.11 27.57 9.52
C ARG A 377 35.56 27.34 8.07
N PRO A 378 36.12 26.17 7.70
CA PRO A 378 36.46 25.89 6.31
C PRO A 378 35.18 25.77 5.46
N LEU A 379 35.23 26.30 4.22
CA LEU A 379 34.09 26.26 3.30
C LEU A 379 33.74 24.83 2.85
N SER A 380 34.74 23.95 2.76
CA SER A 380 34.62 22.54 2.41
C SER A 380 35.06 21.65 3.58
N ARG A 381 34.28 20.63 3.92
CA ARG A 381 34.56 19.68 5.01
C ARG A 381 34.51 18.21 4.55
N PRO A 382 35.48 17.35 4.94
CA PRO A 382 35.49 15.93 4.57
C PRO A 382 34.56 15.11 5.49
N LEU A 383 33.59 14.41 4.91
CA LEU A 383 32.58 13.65 5.66
C LEU A 383 33.08 12.25 6.04
N ARG A 384 34.05 12.17 6.96
CA ARG A 384 34.74 10.91 7.32
C ARG A 384 33.82 9.79 7.83
N ASN A 385 32.72 10.14 8.52
CA ASN A 385 31.80 9.16 9.08
C ASN A 385 30.78 8.63 8.05
N LEU A 386 30.53 9.37 6.97
CA LEU A 386 29.63 8.96 5.89
C LEU A 386 30.14 7.73 5.14
N ARG A 387 31.46 7.60 4.99
CA ARG A 387 32.10 6.53 4.21
C ARG A 387 31.65 5.13 4.64
N GLU A 388 31.78 4.85 5.93
CA GLU A 388 31.48 3.50 6.46
C GLU A 388 29.98 3.18 6.30
N VAL A 389 29.12 4.19 6.41
CA VAL A 389 27.66 4.08 6.19
C VAL A 389 27.33 3.79 4.72
N MET A 390 27.96 4.49 3.77
CA MET A 390 27.72 4.28 2.33
C MET A 390 28.23 2.90 1.89
N MET A 391 29.39 2.47 2.38
CA MET A 391 29.91 1.11 2.16
C MET A 391 28.94 0.04 2.70
N ALA A 392 28.50 0.14 3.96
CA ALA A 392 27.53 -0.79 4.56
C ALA A 392 26.20 -0.80 3.78
N LYS A 393 25.68 0.38 3.43
CA LYS A 393 24.44 0.54 2.64
C LYS A 393 24.54 -0.05 1.24
N HIS A 394 25.69 0.06 0.58
CA HIS A 394 25.92 -0.53 -0.75
C HIS A 394 26.12 -2.05 -0.70
N LEU A 395 26.66 -2.59 0.39
CA LEU A 395 26.68 -4.03 0.64
C LEU A 395 25.30 -4.58 0.99
N ALA A 396 24.52 -3.91 1.84
CA ALA A 396 23.11 -4.25 2.11
C ALA A 396 22.25 -4.23 0.83
N HIS A 397 22.43 -3.22 -0.03
CA HIS A 397 21.83 -3.18 -1.38
C HIS A 397 22.29 -4.35 -2.27
N SER A 398 23.53 -4.83 -2.11
CA SER A 398 24.07 -5.96 -2.89
C SER A 398 23.51 -7.30 -2.40
N ALA A 399 23.38 -7.47 -1.08
CA ALA A 399 22.72 -8.63 -0.45
C ALA A 399 21.26 -8.76 -0.91
N ALA A 400 20.46 -7.70 -0.78
CA ALA A 400 19.07 -7.67 -1.23
C ALA A 400 18.89 -7.89 -2.76
N ARG A 401 19.96 -7.83 -3.57
CA ARG A 401 19.92 -8.21 -5.00
C ARG A 401 20.10 -9.71 -5.23
N LEU A 402 20.63 -10.50 -4.29
CA LEU A 402 20.83 -11.96 -4.43
C LEU A 402 19.53 -12.74 -4.70
N VAL A 403 18.39 -12.19 -4.30
CA VAL A 403 17.03 -12.69 -4.64
C VAL A 403 16.72 -12.58 -6.15
N SER A 404 17.41 -11.70 -6.88
CA SER A 404 17.20 -11.42 -8.32
C SER A 404 18.37 -11.86 -9.24
N VAL A 405 19.50 -12.30 -8.66
CA VAL A 405 20.68 -12.79 -9.39
C VAL A 405 20.38 -14.10 -10.14
N ARG A 406 21.06 -14.32 -11.28
CA ARG A 406 20.88 -15.40 -12.26
C ARG A 406 21.91 -16.53 -12.11
N LEU A 407 22.28 -16.84 -10.88
CA LEU A 407 23.15 -17.96 -10.50
C LEU A 407 22.32 -19.01 -9.74
N SER A 408 22.71 -20.28 -9.85
CA SER A 408 22.12 -21.43 -9.16
C SER A 408 23.20 -22.30 -8.50
N GLY A 409 22.80 -23.15 -7.55
CA GLY A 409 23.68 -24.09 -6.87
C GLY A 409 24.92 -23.46 -6.24
N ASN A 410 26.08 -24.10 -6.42
CA ASN A 410 27.32 -23.74 -5.74
C ASN A 410 27.87 -22.34 -6.10
N GLU A 411 27.72 -21.89 -7.36
CA GLU A 411 28.11 -20.52 -7.79
C GLU A 411 27.41 -19.48 -6.90
N ARG A 412 26.13 -19.73 -6.63
CA ARG A 412 25.22 -18.85 -5.92
C ARG A 412 25.38 -18.94 -4.40
N ALA A 413 25.59 -20.13 -3.87
CA ALA A 413 25.83 -20.34 -2.43
C ALA A 413 27.09 -19.60 -1.98
N ARG A 414 28.18 -19.69 -2.76
CA ARG A 414 29.42 -18.95 -2.52
C ARG A 414 29.23 -17.44 -2.58
N LEU A 415 28.64 -16.92 -3.65
CA LEU A 415 28.40 -15.46 -3.77
C LEU A 415 27.54 -14.94 -2.61
N ALA A 416 26.54 -15.70 -2.17
CA ALA A 416 25.71 -15.32 -1.03
C ALA A 416 26.54 -15.25 0.27
N ARG A 417 27.33 -16.30 0.58
CA ARG A 417 28.25 -16.32 1.72
C ARG A 417 29.11 -15.05 1.77
N LEU A 418 29.86 -14.81 0.69
CA LEU A 418 30.79 -13.68 0.58
C LEU A 418 30.12 -12.32 0.77
N ILE A 419 28.91 -12.13 0.23
CA ILE A 419 28.18 -10.85 0.33
C ILE A 419 27.54 -10.66 1.72
N HIS A 420 27.03 -11.72 2.36
CA HIS A 420 26.50 -11.61 3.71
C HIS A 420 27.62 -11.33 4.73
N GLU A 421 28.72 -12.09 4.72
CA GLU A 421 29.88 -11.84 5.56
C GLU A 421 30.45 -10.42 5.35
N ALA A 422 30.57 -9.97 4.11
CA ALA A 422 31.03 -8.62 3.80
C ALA A 422 30.07 -7.52 4.33
N ALA A 423 28.75 -7.74 4.22
CA ALA A 423 27.75 -6.79 4.70
C ALA A 423 27.77 -6.70 6.24
N GLU A 424 27.87 -7.84 6.93
CA GLU A 424 27.99 -7.92 8.40
C GLU A 424 29.28 -7.21 8.87
N LEU A 425 30.43 -7.51 8.26
CA LEU A 425 31.70 -6.84 8.57
C LEU A 425 31.68 -5.31 8.35
N ALA A 426 30.92 -4.83 7.37
CA ALA A 426 30.77 -3.40 7.11
C ALA A 426 29.78 -2.73 8.08
N GLU A 427 28.69 -3.41 8.43
CA GLU A 427 27.74 -2.97 9.46
C GLU A 427 28.44 -2.87 10.83
N ASP A 428 29.23 -3.87 11.22
CA ASP A 428 30.00 -3.86 12.47
C ASP A 428 31.04 -2.75 12.51
N GLN A 429 31.80 -2.53 11.43
CA GLN A 429 32.75 -1.41 11.35
C GLN A 429 32.05 -0.05 11.51
N MET A 430 30.83 0.10 10.98
CA MET A 430 29.99 1.28 11.19
C MET A 430 29.50 1.37 12.64
N ARG A 431 28.94 0.29 13.22
CA ARG A 431 28.43 0.25 14.61
C ARG A 431 29.53 0.56 15.62
N LEU A 432 30.69 -0.08 15.51
CA LEU A 432 31.85 0.14 16.39
C LEU A 432 32.32 1.61 16.39
N ARG A 433 32.24 2.29 15.24
CA ARG A 433 32.60 3.70 15.09
C ARG A 433 31.52 4.65 15.65
N MET A 434 30.24 4.31 15.49
CA MET A 434 29.13 5.22 15.76
C MET A 434 28.48 5.05 17.14
N ARG A 435 28.41 3.82 17.67
CA ARG A 435 27.86 3.53 19.00
C ARG A 435 28.47 4.44 20.08
N PRO A 436 29.81 4.60 20.19
CA PRO A 436 30.39 5.49 21.20
C PRO A 436 30.10 6.97 20.92
N ALA A 437 30.03 7.40 19.66
CA ALA A 437 29.75 8.79 19.29
C ALA A 437 28.29 9.19 19.61
N MET A 438 27.35 8.24 19.54
CA MET A 438 25.95 8.40 19.93
C MET A 438 25.80 8.41 21.45
N GLN A 439 26.31 7.38 22.14
CA GLN A 439 26.25 7.25 23.61
C GLN A 439 26.85 8.48 24.29
N ASN A 440 28.05 8.91 23.87
CA ASN A 440 28.68 10.12 24.41
C ASN A 440 27.91 11.40 24.07
N ALA A 441 27.15 11.49 22.98
CA ALA A 441 26.35 12.68 22.71
C ALA A 441 25.20 12.84 23.71
N LEU A 442 24.46 11.75 23.97
CA LEU A 442 23.29 11.71 24.85
C LEU A 442 23.67 11.92 26.32
N LEU A 443 24.67 11.18 26.82
CA LEU A 443 25.13 11.28 28.21
C LEU A 443 25.65 12.69 28.53
N ASN A 444 26.42 13.32 27.62
CA ASN A 444 26.90 14.69 27.78
C ASN A 444 25.79 15.76 27.79
N VAL A 445 24.58 15.44 27.32
CA VAL A 445 23.44 16.36 27.36
C VAL A 445 22.64 16.22 28.66
N GLY A 446 22.69 15.06 29.31
CA GLY A 446 22.03 14.77 30.59
C GLY A 446 21.10 13.55 30.56
N LEU A 447 21.03 12.82 29.44
CA LEU A 447 20.19 11.63 29.28
C LEU A 447 20.88 10.40 29.90
N ASN A 448 20.97 10.42 31.23
CA ASN A 448 21.65 9.41 32.04
C ASN A 448 20.62 8.43 32.65
N PRO A 449 20.57 7.15 32.24
CA PRO A 449 19.59 6.18 32.74
C PRO A 449 19.83 5.84 34.22
N GLN A 450 18.78 5.91 35.04
CA GLN A 450 18.84 5.65 36.50
C GLN A 450 18.38 4.23 36.84
N SER A 451 17.27 3.79 36.24
CA SER A 451 16.69 2.45 36.47
C SER A 451 17.19 1.40 35.46
N VAL A 452 16.96 0.11 35.74
CA VAL A 452 17.29 -0.98 34.79
C VAL A 452 16.46 -0.87 33.49
N PRO A 453 15.14 -0.64 33.52
CA PRO A 453 14.37 -0.36 32.29
C PRO A 453 14.88 0.84 31.50
N GLU A 454 15.39 1.89 32.15
CA GLU A 454 16.00 3.03 31.46
C GLU A 454 17.34 2.69 30.80
N LYS A 455 18.12 1.75 31.35
CA LYS A 455 19.36 1.27 30.71
C LYS A 455 19.05 0.46 29.45
N VAL A 456 18.12 -0.50 29.54
CA VAL A 456 17.62 -1.24 28.38
C VAL A 456 17.07 -0.28 27.32
N ALA A 457 16.24 0.70 27.73
CA ALA A 457 15.71 1.72 26.83
C ALA A 457 16.79 2.65 26.24
N PHE A 458 17.88 2.94 26.96
CA PHE A 458 19.03 3.70 26.45
C PHE A 458 19.75 2.90 25.36
N ASP A 459 20.22 1.68 25.67
CA ASP A 459 21.00 0.88 24.73
C ASP A 459 20.14 0.44 23.52
N LYS A 460 18.86 0.13 23.73
CA LYS A 460 17.86 -0.04 22.65
C LYS A 460 17.77 1.19 21.75
N MET A 461 17.62 2.40 22.31
CA MET A 461 17.54 3.64 21.52
C MET A 461 18.83 3.92 20.73
N ILE A 462 20.00 3.57 21.27
CA ILE A 462 21.26 3.62 20.52
C ILE A 462 21.21 2.66 19.33
N GLU A 463 20.83 1.41 19.56
CA GLU A 463 20.78 0.39 18.52
C GLU A 463 19.69 0.67 17.46
N GLU A 464 18.48 1.09 17.83
CA GLU A 464 17.44 1.58 16.90
C GLU A 464 17.99 2.70 16.00
N SER A 465 18.75 3.63 16.58
CA SER A 465 19.35 4.75 15.85
C SER A 465 20.47 4.30 14.90
N LEU A 466 21.21 3.24 15.24
CA LEU A 466 22.23 2.64 14.36
C LEU A 466 21.59 1.81 13.24
N ASP A 467 20.55 1.02 13.55
CA ASP A 467 19.74 0.29 12.56
C ASP A 467 19.18 1.26 11.51
N CYS A 468 18.63 2.40 11.96
CA CYS A 468 18.15 3.48 11.09
C CYS A 468 19.25 4.06 10.19
N ILE A 469 20.48 4.22 10.70
CA ILE A 469 21.62 4.68 9.91
C ILE A 469 22.02 3.64 8.85
N THR A 470 22.05 2.35 9.17
CA THR A 470 22.33 1.28 8.21
C THR A 470 21.28 1.24 7.09
N GLU A 471 19.99 1.27 7.43
CA GLU A 471 18.89 1.21 6.45
C GLU A 471 18.78 2.45 5.56
N ARG A 472 18.79 3.64 6.17
CA ARG A 472 18.50 4.91 5.46
C ARG A 472 19.76 5.59 4.94
N GLY A 473 20.90 5.36 5.59
CA GLY A 473 22.16 6.07 5.39
C GLY A 473 22.26 7.39 6.17
N TYR A 474 21.30 7.70 7.03
CA TYR A 474 21.26 8.92 7.84
C TYR A 474 20.28 8.81 9.01
N LEU A 475 20.47 9.67 10.02
CA LEU A 475 19.55 9.87 11.15
C LEU A 475 18.98 11.29 11.12
N THR A 476 17.80 11.52 11.73
CA THR A 476 17.17 12.85 11.82
C THR A 476 16.73 13.19 13.24
N MET A 477 16.57 14.48 13.54
CA MET A 477 15.96 14.94 14.81
C MET A 477 14.57 14.32 15.06
N GLY A 478 13.75 14.17 14.00
CA GLY A 478 12.43 13.56 14.10
C GLY A 478 12.48 12.09 14.51
N TYR A 479 13.37 11.30 13.90
CA TYR A 479 13.55 9.90 14.29
C TYR A 479 14.05 9.78 15.75
N LEU A 480 15.05 10.59 16.13
CA LEU A 480 15.57 10.60 17.50
C LEU A 480 14.49 10.97 18.52
N ARG A 481 13.66 11.98 18.23
CA ARG A 481 12.49 12.33 19.03
C ARG A 481 11.54 11.15 19.15
N ASP A 482 11.19 10.51 18.04
CA ASP A 482 10.20 9.43 18.02
C ASP A 482 10.72 8.15 18.69
N ALA A 483 12.04 7.94 18.74
CA ALA A 483 12.67 6.94 19.60
C ALA A 483 12.52 7.28 21.10
N ILE A 484 12.80 8.53 21.52
CA ILE A 484 12.60 8.98 22.91
C ILE A 484 11.11 9.00 23.31
N SER A 485 10.20 9.27 22.36
CA SER A 485 8.75 9.24 22.58
C SER A 485 8.25 7.82 22.85
N ARG A 486 8.79 6.81 22.14
CA ARG A 486 8.41 5.40 22.28
C ARG A 486 9.09 4.69 23.45
N ASN A 487 10.37 4.95 23.70
CA ASN A 487 11.16 4.23 24.71
C ASN A 487 11.01 4.79 26.14
N ASP A 488 11.33 3.99 27.16
CA ASP A 488 11.12 4.33 28.58
C ASP A 488 12.03 5.45 29.12
N LEU A 489 13.20 5.66 28.52
CA LEU A 489 14.10 6.77 28.88
C LEU A 489 13.55 8.09 28.36
N LYS A 490 12.95 8.88 29.25
CA LYS A 490 12.38 10.19 28.95
C LYS A 490 13.37 11.35 29.19
N LEU A 491 13.11 12.48 28.53
CA LEU A 491 13.79 13.74 28.80
C LEU A 491 13.49 14.20 30.25
N PRO A 492 14.50 14.65 31.01
CA PRO A 492 14.27 15.35 32.26
C PRO A 492 13.42 16.61 32.04
N ASP A 493 12.43 16.83 32.91
CA ASP A 493 11.64 18.06 32.99
C ASP A 493 12.55 19.30 33.14
N LEU A 494 12.12 20.44 32.59
CA LEU A 494 12.88 21.69 32.63
C LEU A 494 12.63 22.40 33.97
N THR A 495 13.70 22.84 34.63
CA THR A 495 13.64 23.43 35.98
C THR A 495 14.07 24.89 36.02
N HIS A 496 14.80 25.37 35.00
CA HIS A 496 15.38 26.71 35.00
C HIS A 496 15.04 27.49 33.70
N PRO A 497 14.60 28.76 33.80
CA PRO A 497 14.30 29.59 32.62
C PRO A 497 15.47 29.77 31.63
N ARG A 498 16.72 29.55 32.07
CA ARG A 498 17.91 29.57 31.20
C ARG A 498 18.02 28.36 30.29
N GLU A 499 17.34 27.25 30.61
CA GLU A 499 17.32 26.03 29.78
C GLU A 499 16.45 26.25 28.54
N LEU A 500 15.29 26.90 28.69
CA LEU A 500 14.41 27.33 27.59
C LEU A 500 15.14 28.18 26.54
N ILE A 501 16.05 29.07 26.97
CA ILE A 501 16.86 29.92 26.07
C ILE A 501 17.95 29.10 25.34
N ARG A 502 18.49 28.05 25.99
CA ARG A 502 19.57 27.21 25.44
C ARG A 502 19.07 26.04 24.60
N GLY A 503 17.76 25.78 24.61
CA GLY A 503 17.16 24.58 24.06
C GLY A 503 17.11 23.45 25.10
N ASP A 504 16.08 22.62 24.97
CA ASP A 504 15.84 21.45 25.83
C ASP A 504 16.86 20.32 25.59
N HIS A 505 16.66 19.20 26.29
CA HIS A 505 17.50 18.01 26.14
C HIS A 505 17.50 17.43 24.71
N LEU A 506 16.40 17.57 23.95
CA LEU A 506 16.40 17.16 22.54
C LEU A 506 17.21 18.12 21.65
N LEU A 507 16.98 19.44 21.73
CA LEU A 507 17.69 20.45 20.92
C LEU A 507 19.20 20.50 21.22
N ARG A 508 19.59 20.26 22.48
CA ARG A 508 21.01 20.13 22.87
C ARG A 508 21.67 18.85 22.32
N THR A 509 20.88 17.79 22.10
CA THR A 509 21.36 16.56 21.46
C THR A 509 21.48 16.73 19.94
N ASP A 510 20.47 17.34 19.30
CA ASP A 510 20.46 17.72 17.88
C ASP A 510 21.72 18.53 17.49
N ASP A 511 22.08 19.52 18.30
CA ASP A 511 23.28 20.36 18.07
C ASP A 511 24.60 19.64 18.36
N ARG A 512 24.59 18.53 19.11
CA ARG A 512 25.79 17.73 19.40
C ARG A 512 26.00 16.62 18.37
N LEU A 513 24.92 16.07 17.81
CA LEU A 513 24.97 15.06 16.74
C LEU A 513 25.32 15.65 15.36
N ASP A 514 24.95 16.90 15.04
CA ASP A 514 25.44 17.66 13.85
C ASP A 514 26.98 17.76 13.81
N VAL A 515 27.64 17.53 14.96
CA VAL A 515 29.10 17.55 15.11
C VAL A 515 29.71 16.14 15.27
N SER A 516 29.13 15.25 16.10
CA SER A 516 29.73 13.92 16.34
C SER A 516 29.49 12.92 15.21
N LEU A 517 28.36 13.02 14.50
CA LEU A 517 27.97 12.14 13.40
C LEU A 517 27.93 12.90 12.06
N ASP A 518 28.98 13.69 11.79
CA ASP A 518 29.00 14.59 10.64
C ASP A 518 28.82 13.86 9.28
N GLY A 519 27.95 14.43 8.45
CA GLY A 519 27.49 13.89 7.16
C GLY A 519 26.36 12.86 7.26
N VAL A 520 26.09 12.34 8.46
CA VAL A 520 25.19 11.19 8.71
C VAL A 520 23.99 11.61 9.56
N TYR A 521 24.18 12.43 10.60
CA TYR A 521 23.06 13.06 11.28
C TYR A 521 22.58 14.30 10.51
N ARG A 522 21.26 14.43 10.34
CA ARG A 522 20.60 15.62 9.81
C ARG A 522 19.93 16.39 10.94
N ARG A 523 20.48 17.58 11.22
CA ARG A 523 19.91 18.56 12.16
C ARG A 523 18.47 18.91 11.81
N GLY A 524 17.65 19.15 12.83
CA GLY A 524 16.23 19.49 12.65
C GLY A 524 16.00 20.76 11.81
N GLU A 525 14.88 20.78 11.09
CA GLU A 525 14.44 21.96 10.35
C GLU A 525 13.92 23.06 11.28
N PHE A 526 13.94 24.32 10.82
CA PHE A 526 13.64 25.49 11.65
C PHE A 526 12.27 25.39 12.34
N TYR A 527 11.22 24.97 11.62
CA TYR A 527 9.87 24.82 12.19
C TYR A 527 9.80 23.70 13.23
N LEU A 528 10.49 22.56 13.04
CA LEU A 528 10.58 21.49 14.03
C LEU A 528 11.29 21.97 15.30
N ARG A 529 12.42 22.67 15.15
CA ARG A 529 13.20 23.18 16.29
C ARG A 529 12.43 24.27 17.05
N TRP A 530 11.73 25.16 16.34
CA TRP A 530 10.84 26.16 16.95
C TRP A 530 9.64 25.53 17.67
N LEU A 531 8.99 24.54 17.03
CA LEU A 531 7.89 23.78 17.64
C LEU A 531 8.35 23.04 18.90
N GLN A 532 9.57 22.48 18.93
CA GLN A 532 10.13 21.87 20.13
C GLN A 532 10.36 22.89 21.26
N VAL A 533 10.85 24.10 20.96
CA VAL A 533 10.97 25.17 21.98
C VAL A 533 9.60 25.50 22.59
N VAL A 534 8.58 25.75 21.74
CA VAL A 534 7.21 26.05 22.21
C VAL A 534 6.61 24.88 23.00
N SER A 535 6.83 23.64 22.54
CA SER A 535 6.36 22.42 23.22
C SER A 535 7.06 22.20 24.56
N SER A 536 8.34 22.55 24.68
CA SER A 536 9.11 22.39 25.92
C SER A 536 8.60 23.32 27.03
N LEU A 537 8.16 24.53 26.67
CA LEU A 537 7.47 25.44 27.60
C LEU A 537 6.12 24.89 28.04
N ALA A 538 5.35 24.29 27.12
CA ALA A 538 4.01 23.77 27.39
C ALA A 538 4.00 22.44 28.14
N PHE A 539 4.97 21.55 27.92
CA PHE A 539 4.94 20.17 28.41
C PHE A 539 6.07 19.84 29.39
N GLY A 540 7.26 20.38 29.17
CA GLY A 540 8.45 20.11 29.99
C GLY A 540 8.58 21.02 31.22
N TYR A 541 7.90 22.17 31.25
CA TYR A 541 7.88 23.07 32.40
C TYR A 541 6.58 22.93 33.20
N HIS A 542 6.69 22.78 34.52
CA HIS A 542 5.55 22.40 35.38
C HIS A 542 4.35 23.38 35.29
N ILE A 543 4.60 24.69 35.22
CA ILE A 543 3.54 25.70 35.11
C ILE A 543 2.84 25.64 33.74
N GLY A 544 3.62 25.52 32.66
CA GLY A 544 3.06 25.37 31.31
C GLY A 544 2.21 24.11 31.19
N ARG A 545 2.69 23.00 31.78
CA ARG A 545 1.95 21.73 31.82
C ARG A 545 0.64 21.83 32.59
N PHE A 546 0.61 22.56 33.71
CA PHE A 546 -0.64 22.87 34.43
C PHE A 546 -1.61 23.68 33.55
N LEU A 547 -1.14 24.77 32.93
CA LEU A 547 -1.96 25.60 32.03
C LEU A 547 -2.51 24.79 30.84
N THR A 548 -1.69 23.91 30.26
CA THR A 548 -2.10 23.02 29.16
C THR A 548 -3.17 22.02 29.60
N LEU A 549 -2.92 21.27 30.69
CA LEU A 549 -3.81 20.18 31.14
C LEU A 549 -5.15 20.66 31.70
N PHE A 550 -5.15 21.75 32.45
CA PHE A 550 -6.32 22.20 33.22
C PHE A 550 -7.05 23.40 32.59
N ILE A 551 -6.39 24.16 31.70
CA ILE A 551 -7.02 25.32 31.03
C ILE A 551 -7.11 25.11 29.51
N ALA A 552 -5.99 24.95 28.82
CA ALA A 552 -5.98 24.97 27.35
C ALA A 552 -6.74 23.79 26.72
N ILE A 553 -6.50 22.56 27.19
CA ILE A 553 -7.17 21.37 26.65
C ILE A 553 -8.68 21.36 27.00
N PRO A 554 -9.12 21.55 28.27
CA PRO A 554 -10.54 21.47 28.59
C PRO A 554 -11.37 22.62 28.01
N PHE A 555 -10.94 23.87 28.19
CA PHE A 555 -11.72 25.04 27.76
C PHE A 555 -11.54 25.32 26.26
N GLY A 556 -10.36 25.05 25.68
CA GLY A 556 -10.17 25.09 24.22
C GLY A 556 -10.95 23.99 23.50
N GLY A 557 -10.99 22.77 24.05
CA GLY A 557 -11.85 21.70 23.55
C GLY A 557 -13.34 22.05 23.63
N ALA A 558 -13.77 22.66 24.74
CA ALA A 558 -15.14 23.15 24.91
C ALA A 558 -15.51 24.25 23.90
N PHE A 559 -14.61 25.21 23.67
CA PHE A 559 -14.77 26.28 22.66
C PHE A 559 -15.00 25.70 21.26
N VAL A 560 -14.18 24.73 20.85
CA VAL A 560 -14.32 24.02 19.56
C VAL A 560 -15.64 23.25 19.49
N ILE A 561 -16.04 22.55 20.56
CA ILE A 561 -17.29 21.77 20.59
C ILE A 561 -18.53 22.67 20.51
N VAL A 562 -18.59 23.76 21.28
CA VAL A 562 -19.74 24.67 21.31
C VAL A 562 -19.90 25.39 19.97
N ILE A 563 -18.82 25.92 19.40
CA ILE A 563 -18.84 26.59 18.09
C ILE A 563 -19.16 25.60 16.97
N GLY A 564 -18.55 24.41 16.99
CA GLY A 564 -18.84 23.34 16.02
C GLY A 564 -20.30 22.87 16.08
N ALA A 565 -20.87 22.74 17.27
CA ALA A 565 -22.29 22.42 17.46
C ALA A 565 -23.20 23.55 16.95
N HIS A 566 -22.89 24.81 17.24
CA HIS A 566 -23.66 25.96 16.76
C HIS A 566 -23.70 26.03 15.22
N HIS A 567 -22.54 25.87 14.55
CA HIS A 567 -22.49 25.81 13.09
C HIS A 567 -23.24 24.59 12.51
N LEU A 568 -23.18 23.43 13.17
CA LEU A 568 -23.92 22.24 12.73
C LEU A 568 -25.43 22.45 12.85
N VAL A 569 -25.92 23.03 13.95
CA VAL A 569 -27.34 23.35 14.15
C VAL A 569 -27.80 24.36 13.10
N GLY A 570 -27.07 25.46 12.89
CA GLY A 570 -27.42 26.48 11.88
C GLY A 570 -27.50 25.93 10.45
N LEU A 571 -26.66 24.95 10.11
CA LEU A 571 -26.67 24.29 8.79
C LEU A 571 -27.83 23.29 8.63
N ILE A 572 -28.39 22.79 9.73
CA ILE A 572 -29.60 21.96 9.75
C ILE A 572 -30.87 22.83 9.72
N THR A 573 -30.97 23.86 10.55
CA THR A 573 -32.14 24.75 10.60
C THR A 573 -32.28 25.61 9.35
N GLY A 574 -31.16 26.10 8.80
CA GLY A 574 -31.14 26.87 7.54
C GLY A 574 -31.61 26.09 6.30
N ARG A 575 -31.76 24.75 6.39
CA ARG A 575 -32.35 23.93 5.33
C ARG A 575 -33.88 23.83 5.36
N HIS A 576 -34.53 24.32 6.42
CA HIS A 576 -35.99 24.20 6.61
C HIS A 576 -36.77 25.50 6.40
N SER A 577 -36.11 26.64 6.13
CA SER A 577 -36.77 27.96 6.02
C SER A 577 -37.28 28.33 4.61
N LYS A 578 -37.34 27.39 3.66
CA LYS A 578 -38.11 27.57 2.40
C LYS A 578 -39.41 26.77 2.46
N SER A 579 -40.44 27.38 3.07
CA SER A 579 -41.84 27.00 2.87
C SER A 579 -42.42 27.89 1.76
N PRO A 580 -43.24 27.37 0.82
CA PRO A 580 -43.87 28.19 -0.21
C PRO A 580 -44.94 29.11 0.39
N SER A 581 -45.05 30.33 -0.11
CA SER A 581 -46.16 31.24 0.18
C SER A 581 -47.39 30.81 -0.63
N THR A 582 -48.47 30.43 0.06
CA THR A 582 -49.79 30.27 -0.53
C THR A 582 -50.34 31.63 -0.96
N ALA A 583 -50.74 31.74 -2.23
CA ALA A 583 -51.42 32.92 -2.75
C ALA A 583 -52.92 32.63 -2.88
N ASP A 584 -53.75 33.41 -2.18
CA ASP A 584 -55.20 33.35 -2.30
C ASP A 584 -55.77 34.61 -2.97
N THR A 585 -56.69 34.36 -3.90
CA THR A 585 -57.45 35.26 -4.77
C THR A 585 -58.04 36.54 -4.16
N ALA A 586 -58.06 37.62 -4.97
CA ALA A 586 -59.21 38.53 -5.08
C ALA A 586 -59.18 39.45 -6.33
N VAL A 587 -59.99 39.15 -7.36
CA VAL A 587 -60.59 40.14 -8.29
C VAL A 587 -61.99 39.64 -8.67
N GLN A 588 -63.00 40.53 -8.73
CA GLN A 588 -64.39 40.19 -9.07
C GLN A 588 -64.91 40.92 -10.32
N SER A 589 -65.39 40.15 -11.30
CA SER A 589 -66.44 40.46 -12.29
C SER A 589 -66.61 39.20 -13.16
N GLY A 590 -67.79 38.59 -13.36
CA GLY A 590 -68.99 39.19 -13.96
C GLY A 590 -68.94 38.97 -15.48
N GLY A 591 -69.83 38.21 -16.14
CA GLY A 591 -71.08 37.57 -15.69
C GLY A 591 -71.46 36.30 -16.46
N GLU A 592 -72.75 36.15 -16.81
CA GLU A 592 -73.41 34.86 -17.10
C GLU A 592 -73.51 34.45 -18.59
N ASN A 593 -73.92 33.19 -18.80
CA ASN A 593 -74.57 32.61 -19.99
C ASN A 593 -73.72 32.34 -21.26
N VAL A 594 -74.09 31.43 -22.17
CA VAL A 594 -74.70 30.06 -22.16
C VAL A 594 -74.95 29.69 -23.64
N VAL A 595 -74.62 28.46 -24.07
CA VAL A 595 -74.80 27.92 -25.46
C VAL A 595 -73.96 28.65 -26.55
N GLY A 596 -73.41 27.99 -27.57
CA GLY A 596 -73.24 26.55 -27.79
C GLY A 596 -73.28 26.13 -29.28
N GLY A 597 -72.41 25.18 -29.66
CA GLY A 597 -72.45 24.46 -30.95
C GLY A 597 -71.88 25.22 -32.17
N GLY A 598 -71.63 24.48 -33.26
CA GLY A 598 -71.44 25.06 -34.60
C GLY A 598 -70.04 24.96 -35.20
N GLU A 599 -69.77 23.83 -35.84
CA GLU A 599 -68.88 23.72 -37.02
C GLU A 599 -69.34 24.71 -38.13
N SER A 600 -68.57 25.12 -39.15
CA SER A 600 -67.12 25.18 -39.44
C SER A 600 -66.99 25.83 -40.84
N VAL A 601 -65.87 25.63 -41.56
CA VAL A 601 -65.64 25.99 -42.98
C VAL A 601 -65.57 27.49 -43.32
N ALA A 602 -64.34 27.95 -43.55
CA ALA A 602 -64.02 28.72 -44.75
C ALA A 602 -62.61 28.32 -45.24
N THR A 603 -62.54 28.10 -46.54
CA THR A 603 -61.47 28.40 -47.52
C THR A 603 -60.21 29.15 -47.01
N ASP A 604 -59.01 28.93 -47.56
CA ASP A 604 -58.76 28.49 -48.95
C ASP A 604 -57.41 27.78 -49.21
N GLU A 605 -57.14 27.55 -50.50
CA GLU A 605 -55.85 27.42 -51.21
C GLU A 605 -54.55 27.82 -50.48
N SER A 606 -53.39 27.22 -50.79
CA SER A 606 -53.10 25.98 -51.53
C SER A 606 -51.64 25.52 -51.30
N LYS A 607 -51.26 24.38 -51.89
CA LYS A 607 -49.93 23.77 -51.78
C LYS A 607 -48.85 24.64 -52.46
N GLY A 608 -47.86 25.11 -51.70
CA GLY A 608 -46.76 25.96 -52.19
C GLY A 608 -45.36 25.43 -51.84
N ARG A 609 -44.65 24.94 -52.86
CA ARG A 609 -43.26 25.21 -53.27
C ARG A 609 -42.22 25.71 -52.24
N GLU A 610 -41.01 25.14 -52.38
CA GLU A 610 -39.68 25.79 -52.27
C GLU A 610 -39.30 26.37 -50.87
N ALA A 611 -38.07 26.28 -50.37
CA ALA A 611 -36.74 26.46 -50.99
C ALA A 611 -36.47 27.90 -51.43
N ALA A 612 -35.23 28.16 -51.87
CA ALA A 612 -34.60 29.46 -52.07
C ALA A 612 -34.25 30.22 -50.77
N ASN A 613 -33.02 30.73 -50.58
CA ASN A 613 -31.78 30.57 -51.34
C ASN A 613 -30.59 30.46 -50.36
N ASP A 614 -29.50 29.74 -50.63
CA ASP A 614 -29.04 29.15 -51.90
C ASP A 614 -28.28 27.82 -51.68
N GLY A 615 -28.12 26.97 -52.71
CA GLY A 615 -26.96 26.02 -52.78
C GLY A 615 -27.17 24.49 -52.91
N LEU A 616 -27.61 24.02 -54.08
CA LEU A 616 -27.16 22.78 -54.80
C LEU A 616 -27.20 21.36 -54.15
N ALA A 617 -28.25 20.61 -54.52
CA ALA A 617 -28.24 19.38 -55.37
C ALA A 617 -27.51 18.03 -55.01
N ASN A 618 -28.34 16.95 -55.02
CA ASN A 618 -28.12 15.58 -55.55
C ASN A 618 -27.19 14.54 -54.83
N SER A 619 -27.45 13.21 -54.86
CA SER A 619 -28.67 12.39 -55.16
C SER A 619 -28.41 10.85 -55.04
N VAL A 620 -29.47 10.03 -54.83
CA VAL A 620 -29.59 8.56 -55.10
C VAL A 620 -28.93 7.56 -54.10
N ASP A 621 -29.71 7.07 -53.10
CA ASP A 621 -30.49 5.79 -53.09
C ASP A 621 -29.85 4.43 -53.56
N PRO A 622 -30.43 3.25 -53.24
CA PRO A 622 -30.95 2.79 -51.92
C PRO A 622 -30.77 1.25 -51.63
N GLU A 623 -31.26 0.78 -50.47
CA GLU A 623 -31.84 -0.58 -50.21
C GLU A 623 -30.98 -1.87 -50.39
N MET A 624 -31.35 -3.07 -49.91
CA MET A 624 -32.02 -3.55 -48.66
C MET A 624 -31.73 -5.07 -48.50
N SER A 625 -32.29 -5.70 -47.45
CA SER A 625 -32.44 -7.16 -47.22
C SER A 625 -31.25 -7.92 -46.61
N SER A 626 -31.36 -9.26 -46.54
CA SER A 626 -31.09 -10.00 -45.31
C SER A 626 -30.58 -11.44 -45.49
N GLU A 627 -29.98 -11.95 -44.41
CA GLU A 627 -29.96 -13.38 -44.01
C GLU A 627 -29.00 -14.36 -44.72
N VAL A 628 -28.73 -15.48 -44.01
CA VAL A 628 -28.19 -16.78 -44.48
C VAL A 628 -26.74 -16.87 -45.02
N ASP A 629 -25.86 -17.41 -44.15
CA ASP A 629 -24.93 -18.56 -44.35
C ASP A 629 -23.86 -18.58 -45.50
N GLY A 630 -22.83 -19.43 -45.35
CA GLY A 630 -22.03 -19.95 -46.49
C GLY A 630 -20.58 -19.49 -46.67
N SER A 631 -19.63 -20.33 -46.20
CA SER A 631 -18.39 -20.75 -46.91
C SER A 631 -17.49 -19.74 -47.68
N VAL A 632 -16.35 -19.37 -47.07
CA VAL A 632 -14.96 -19.82 -47.43
C VAL A 632 -14.83 -20.51 -48.82
N PRO A 633 -13.90 -20.11 -49.75
CA PRO A 633 -12.44 -20.14 -49.51
C PRO A 633 -11.51 -19.14 -50.25
N ALA A 634 -10.21 -19.20 -49.89
CA ALA A 634 -9.01 -18.91 -50.72
C ALA A 634 -8.71 -17.44 -51.15
N THR A 635 -7.44 -16.98 -51.30
CA THR A 635 -6.11 -17.62 -51.10
C THR A 635 -5.03 -16.57 -50.78
N ASN A 636 -3.96 -16.99 -50.07
CA ASN A 636 -2.58 -16.43 -50.00
C ASN A 636 -2.39 -14.91 -49.72
N SER A 637 -1.79 -14.45 -48.61
CA SER A 637 -0.46 -14.75 -48.00
C SER A 637 0.75 -14.20 -48.79
N PRO A 638 1.86 -13.76 -48.14
CA PRO A 638 2.05 -13.36 -46.73
C PRO A 638 2.99 -12.12 -46.55
N LEU A 639 3.58 -11.97 -45.34
CA LEU A 639 4.85 -11.28 -44.98
C LEU A 639 4.84 -9.78 -44.55
N THR A 640 5.09 -9.58 -43.25
CA THR A 640 6.27 -8.91 -42.63
C THR A 640 7.10 -7.89 -43.44
N SER A 641 7.74 -6.86 -42.85
CA SER A 641 7.73 -6.25 -41.50
C SER A 641 8.73 -5.08 -41.46
N SER A 642 8.59 -4.16 -40.50
CA SER A 642 9.67 -3.40 -39.81
C SER A 642 10.82 -2.70 -40.59
N SER A 643 11.18 -1.47 -40.16
CA SER A 643 12.53 -0.87 -40.19
C SER A 643 13.13 -0.52 -41.59
N ASP A 644 14.05 0.44 -41.78
CA ASP A 644 14.67 1.41 -40.85
C ASP A 644 15.32 2.61 -41.60
N VAL A 645 15.45 3.76 -40.92
CA VAL A 645 16.62 4.69 -40.87
C VAL A 645 17.21 5.37 -42.14
N SER A 646 17.37 6.71 -42.03
CA SER A 646 18.28 7.61 -42.80
C SER A 646 17.92 7.91 -44.28
N THR A 647 18.39 8.99 -44.94
CA THR A 647 19.60 9.83 -44.71
C THR A 647 19.38 11.32 -45.07
N SER A 648 20.27 12.22 -44.62
CA SER A 648 20.35 13.66 -44.95
C SER A 648 20.99 13.98 -46.31
N THR A 649 20.82 15.20 -46.86
CA THR A 649 21.84 16.09 -47.54
C THR A 649 21.22 17.32 -48.25
N GLU A 650 21.56 18.56 -47.81
CA GLU A 650 21.81 19.85 -48.54
C GLU A 650 20.82 20.36 -49.64
N VAL A 651 20.89 21.55 -50.29
CA VAL A 651 21.85 22.70 -50.40
C VAL A 651 21.11 24.05 -50.69
N ALA A 652 21.79 25.20 -50.48
CA ALA A 652 21.61 26.54 -51.13
C ALA A 652 20.34 27.40 -50.80
N SER A 653 20.29 28.74 -50.99
CA SER A 653 21.23 29.74 -51.57
C SER A 653 21.23 31.13 -50.83
N ALA A 654 22.10 32.06 -51.25
CA ALA A 654 22.31 33.43 -50.70
C ALA A 654 21.50 34.53 -51.49
N SER A 655 21.66 35.87 -51.37
CA SER A 655 22.71 36.74 -50.79
C SER A 655 22.24 38.20 -50.45
N ASP A 656 23.17 38.99 -49.86
CA ASP A 656 23.32 40.49 -49.91
C ASP A 656 22.33 41.44 -49.18
N ALA A 657 22.74 42.62 -48.65
CA ALA A 657 24.09 43.13 -48.28
C ALA A 657 24.08 44.41 -47.39
N THR A 658 25.25 44.73 -46.81
CA THR A 658 25.77 46.07 -46.41
C THR A 658 25.50 46.66 -45.00
N THR A 659 26.53 46.49 -44.17
CA THR A 659 27.00 47.22 -42.98
C THR A 659 26.93 48.76 -42.94
N VAL A 660 26.84 49.31 -41.72
CA VAL A 660 27.84 50.27 -41.15
C VAL A 660 28.19 49.82 -39.72
N ALA A 661 29.39 50.13 -39.22
CA ALA A 661 29.89 49.72 -37.90
C ALA A 661 30.33 50.90 -37.02
N GLY A 662 30.40 50.69 -35.70
CA GLY A 662 30.96 51.63 -34.71
C GLY A 662 31.22 50.91 -33.39
N ALA A 663 32.38 51.15 -32.75
CA ALA A 663 32.82 50.42 -31.57
C ALA A 663 33.71 51.26 -30.64
N ALA A 664 33.95 50.72 -29.44
CA ALA A 664 35.10 50.91 -28.55
C ALA A 664 35.07 51.95 -27.39
N ILE A 665 35.14 51.40 -26.17
CA ILE A 665 36.21 51.64 -25.15
C ILE A 665 36.11 52.80 -24.10
N ASN A 666 35.97 52.37 -22.84
CA ASN A 666 36.55 52.84 -21.55
C ASN A 666 36.12 54.11 -20.76
N SER A 667 36.37 53.96 -19.44
CA SER A 667 36.79 54.94 -18.39
C SER A 667 35.75 55.57 -17.44
N SER A 668 35.99 55.33 -16.14
CA SER A 668 35.63 56.14 -14.95
C SER A 668 36.75 57.20 -14.68
N PRO A 669 36.82 58.01 -13.57
CA PRO A 669 36.15 57.93 -12.24
C PRO A 669 35.74 59.28 -11.58
N GLU A 670 35.54 59.26 -10.24
CA GLU A 670 35.45 60.38 -9.24
C GLU A 670 34.12 61.19 -9.21
N ASN A 671 33.43 61.41 -8.06
CA ASN A 671 33.70 62.17 -6.80
C ASN A 671 33.69 63.71 -7.03
N ASP A 672 33.16 64.61 -6.16
CA ASP A 672 32.52 64.56 -4.81
C ASP A 672 31.70 65.89 -4.61
N SER A 673 30.97 66.29 -3.53
CA SER A 673 30.59 65.78 -2.18
C SER A 673 29.41 66.64 -1.61
N SER A 674 28.92 66.38 -0.37
CA SER A 674 28.09 67.25 0.52
C SER A 674 26.63 67.56 0.08
N GLU A 675 25.60 67.77 0.94
CA GLU A 675 25.33 67.75 2.40
C GLU A 675 23.80 67.47 2.56
N GLY A 676 23.13 67.28 3.73
CA GLY A 676 23.58 67.24 5.13
C GLY A 676 22.49 67.68 6.13
N ASN A 677 22.27 66.93 7.23
CA ASN A 677 21.46 67.28 8.43
C ASN A 677 19.93 67.54 8.23
N GLN A 678 19.02 67.44 9.21
CA GLN A 678 19.03 66.87 10.59
C GLN A 678 17.59 66.54 11.07
N LEU A 679 17.49 65.70 12.14
CA LEU A 679 16.61 65.73 13.35
C LEU A 679 15.19 66.40 13.32
N SER A 680 14.20 66.02 14.13
CA SER A 680 14.15 65.23 15.38
C SER A 680 12.77 64.57 15.65
N GLU A 681 12.74 63.76 16.72
CA GLU A 681 11.72 63.51 17.77
C GLU A 681 10.50 64.48 17.84
N ASP A 682 9.34 64.12 18.43
CA ASP A 682 9.06 63.04 19.41
C ASP A 682 7.61 62.47 19.33
N SER A 683 7.23 61.73 20.38
CA SER A 683 6.21 60.69 20.48
C SER A 683 4.88 61.10 21.19
N ILE A 684 3.96 60.12 21.31
CA ILE A 684 2.81 60.04 22.25
C ILE A 684 1.57 60.93 21.95
N ASN A 685 0.29 60.58 22.22
CA ASN A 685 -0.50 59.33 22.31
C ASN A 685 -2.00 59.74 22.63
N VAL A 686 -2.95 58.79 22.63
CA VAL A 686 -4.26 58.84 23.35
C VAL A 686 -5.48 59.68 22.82
N ALA A 687 -6.46 58.93 22.28
CA ALA A 687 -7.93 59.01 22.50
C ALA A 687 -8.89 60.04 21.82
N ALA A 688 -10.19 59.69 21.96
CA ALA A 688 -11.45 60.47 21.83
C ALA A 688 -12.09 60.73 20.43
N LYS A 689 -13.10 59.89 20.12
CA LYS A 689 -14.33 60.21 19.34
C LYS A 689 -15.35 60.96 20.26
N PRO A 690 -16.56 61.44 19.83
CA PRO A 690 -17.31 61.24 18.57
C PRO A 690 -18.02 62.53 18.01
N THR A 691 -19.10 62.35 17.19
CA THR A 691 -20.25 63.28 16.91
C THR A 691 -19.99 64.58 16.10
N GLU A 692 -20.86 65.14 15.24
CA GLU A 692 -22.16 64.74 14.61
C GLU A 692 -22.57 65.71 13.47
N SER A 693 -23.38 65.26 12.48
CA SER A 693 -24.32 66.10 11.64
C SER A 693 -23.76 67.22 10.71
N VAL A 694 -24.45 67.84 9.72
CA VAL A 694 -25.62 67.57 8.84
C VAL A 694 -25.60 68.53 7.60
N ASP A 695 -26.13 68.06 6.46
CA ASP A 695 -26.65 68.64 5.18
C ASP A 695 -26.61 70.16 4.80
N GLY A 696 -26.66 70.49 3.49
CA GLY A 696 -26.87 71.86 2.94
C GLY A 696 -26.71 72.05 1.39
N GLU A 697 -27.82 72.05 0.64
CA GLU A 697 -28.04 71.97 -0.84
C GLU A 697 -27.70 73.19 -1.78
N MET A 698 -28.03 73.05 -3.09
CA MET A 698 -28.23 74.05 -4.19
C MET A 698 -26.94 74.63 -4.87
N GLU A 699 -26.83 75.06 -6.15
CA GLU A 699 -27.64 75.15 -7.42
C GLU A 699 -26.68 75.55 -8.61
N GLU A 700 -26.91 75.51 -9.95
CA GLU A 700 -27.94 74.97 -10.89
C GLU A 700 -27.44 74.77 -12.39
N LEU A 701 -27.98 75.48 -13.41
CA LEU A 701 -27.86 75.29 -14.91
C LEU A 701 -26.79 76.19 -15.64
N SER A 702 -26.53 76.18 -16.98
CA SER A 702 -27.24 75.67 -18.21
C SER A 702 -26.34 75.36 -19.46
N SER A 703 -26.92 74.66 -20.46
CA SER A 703 -26.66 74.68 -21.95
C SER A 703 -25.24 74.39 -22.52
N ALA A 704 -24.94 73.33 -23.31
CA ALA A 704 -25.43 72.88 -24.65
C ALA A 704 -24.59 73.45 -25.85
N GLU A 705 -24.29 72.76 -26.97
CA GLU A 705 -24.66 71.43 -27.52
C GLU A 705 -23.65 70.95 -28.61
N GLY A 706 -23.63 69.65 -29.01
CA GLY A 706 -23.03 69.21 -30.31
C GLY A 706 -22.22 67.87 -30.38
N ALA A 707 -22.91 66.77 -30.73
CA ALA A 707 -22.52 65.43 -31.28
C ALA A 707 -21.02 65.04 -31.56
N VAL A 708 -20.58 63.77 -31.53
CA VAL A 708 -21.13 62.55 -32.18
C VAL A 708 -20.77 61.21 -31.46
N THR A 709 -21.80 60.41 -31.15
CA THR A 709 -21.92 58.94 -30.90
C THR A 709 -20.76 58.06 -30.37
N ALA A 710 -21.00 57.43 -29.21
CA ALA A 710 -20.80 55.98 -28.97
C ALA A 710 -21.69 55.50 -27.78
N SER A 711 -22.50 54.45 -27.96
CA SER A 711 -23.33 53.82 -26.91
C SER A 711 -22.48 52.82 -26.10
N GLU A 712 -22.48 52.83 -24.76
CA GLU A 712 -23.58 52.53 -23.82
C GLU A 712 -24.09 51.08 -23.90
N GLU A 713 -23.84 50.33 -22.82
CA GLU A 713 -24.42 49.01 -22.51
C GLU A 713 -24.77 49.02 -21.01
N SER A 714 -25.94 48.51 -20.64
CA SER A 714 -26.58 48.77 -19.34
C SER A 714 -26.12 47.84 -18.22
N VAL A 715 -25.84 48.38 -17.03
CA VAL A 715 -25.59 47.60 -15.82
C VAL A 715 -26.91 47.20 -15.16
N ASP A 716 -27.14 45.90 -14.97
CA ASP A 716 -28.37 45.38 -14.38
C ASP A 716 -28.50 45.74 -12.89
N VAL A 717 -29.54 46.52 -12.57
CA VAL A 717 -29.88 46.95 -11.20
C VAL A 717 -30.18 45.76 -10.29
N GLU A 718 -30.64 44.64 -10.86
CA GLU A 718 -30.95 43.40 -10.16
C GLU A 718 -29.69 42.67 -9.63
N GLU A 719 -28.53 42.80 -10.31
CA GLU A 719 -27.26 42.25 -9.79
C GLU A 719 -26.76 43.05 -8.58
N VAL A 720 -26.92 44.38 -8.59
CA VAL A 720 -26.53 45.24 -7.46
C VAL A 720 -27.45 45.03 -6.25
N LEU A 721 -28.75 44.83 -6.48
CA LEU A 721 -29.70 44.46 -5.42
C LEU A 721 -29.40 43.07 -4.85
N THR A 722 -29.22 42.05 -5.69
CA THR A 722 -28.87 40.70 -5.19
C THR A 722 -27.51 40.65 -4.50
N LEU A 723 -26.52 41.44 -4.90
CA LEU A 723 -25.23 41.57 -4.20
C LEU A 723 -25.35 42.32 -2.86
N THR A 724 -26.27 43.28 -2.72
CA THR A 724 -26.51 43.98 -1.45
C THR A 724 -27.37 43.15 -0.50
N GLU A 725 -28.36 42.40 -0.99
CA GLU A 725 -29.09 41.40 -0.21
C GLU A 725 -28.20 40.22 0.19
N ALA A 726 -27.31 39.73 -0.70
CA ALA A 726 -26.33 38.71 -0.36
C ALA A 726 -25.33 39.20 0.70
N ARG A 727 -24.91 40.47 0.64
CA ARG A 727 -24.15 41.11 1.75
C ARG A 727 -24.96 41.14 3.03
N ALA A 728 -26.22 41.58 3.00
CA ALA A 728 -27.07 41.61 4.19
C ALA A 728 -27.29 40.21 4.79
N ALA A 729 -27.48 39.18 3.96
CA ALA A 729 -27.62 37.79 4.36
C ALA A 729 -26.32 37.21 4.95
N ALA A 730 -25.17 37.49 4.33
CA ALA A 730 -23.85 37.10 4.85
C ALA A 730 -23.55 37.80 6.20
N GLN A 731 -23.92 39.07 6.34
CA GLN A 731 -23.77 39.85 7.58
C GLN A 731 -24.76 39.40 8.67
N LYS A 732 -25.90 38.82 8.30
CA LYS A 732 -26.83 38.12 9.20
C LYS A 732 -26.29 36.78 9.72
N HIS A 733 -25.19 36.27 9.16
CA HIS A 733 -24.48 35.07 9.59
C HIS A 733 -23.27 35.34 10.51
N HIS A 734 -23.14 36.54 11.09
CA HIS A 734 -22.28 36.72 12.26
C HIS A 734 -22.68 35.73 13.37
N GLY A 735 -21.73 34.91 13.82
CA GLY A 735 -21.95 33.94 14.89
C GLY A 735 -22.23 34.60 16.24
N LEU A 736 -22.61 33.79 17.23
CA LEU A 736 -22.86 34.21 18.61
C LEU A 736 -21.80 35.22 19.08
N PRO A 737 -22.20 36.37 19.67
CA PRO A 737 -21.22 37.22 20.32
C PRO A 737 -20.51 36.39 21.40
N ILE A 738 -19.21 36.64 21.59
CA ILE A 738 -18.35 35.80 22.46
C ILE A 738 -18.92 35.67 23.89
N GLN A 739 -19.70 36.66 24.32
CA GLN A 739 -20.43 36.70 25.59
C GLN A 739 -21.49 35.58 25.72
N ASP A 740 -22.28 35.30 24.68
CA ASP A 740 -23.32 34.26 24.68
C ASP A 740 -22.72 32.84 24.57
N ALA A 741 -21.60 32.72 23.89
CA ALA A 741 -20.85 31.47 23.79
C ALA A 741 -20.11 31.12 25.10
N LEU A 742 -19.84 32.09 25.98
CA LEU A 742 -18.98 31.90 27.15
C LEU A 742 -19.58 30.94 28.21
N PRO A 743 -20.87 31.03 28.62
CA PRO A 743 -21.43 30.10 29.61
C PRO A 743 -21.40 28.62 29.19
N PRO A 744 -21.84 28.21 27.97
CA PRO A 744 -21.74 26.81 27.57
C PRO A 744 -20.29 26.34 27.39
N VAL A 745 -19.35 27.22 26.98
CA VAL A 745 -17.91 26.88 26.91
C VAL A 745 -17.32 26.65 28.31
N ILE A 746 -17.70 27.44 29.31
CA ILE A 746 -17.28 27.22 30.71
C ILE A 746 -17.86 25.90 31.24
N LEU A 747 -19.15 25.64 31.02
CA LEU A 747 -19.82 24.42 31.49
C LEU A 747 -19.22 23.15 30.86
N VAL A 748 -19.04 23.14 29.54
CA VAL A 748 -18.41 22.03 28.81
C VAL A 748 -16.92 21.92 29.17
N GLY A 749 -16.24 23.04 29.45
CA GLY A 749 -14.84 23.06 29.90
C GLY A 749 -14.64 22.34 31.22
N PHE A 750 -15.47 22.64 32.23
CA PHE A 750 -15.45 21.91 33.51
C PHE A 750 -15.86 20.44 33.35
N LEU A 751 -16.83 20.11 32.48
CA LEU A 751 -17.22 18.73 32.18
C LEU A 751 -16.07 17.92 31.56
N LEU A 752 -15.34 18.50 30.60
CA LEU A 752 -14.16 17.89 29.98
C LEU A 752 -13.02 17.75 31.00
N MET A 753 -12.78 18.77 31.82
CA MET A 753 -11.76 18.72 32.87
C MET A 753 -12.02 17.57 33.86
N ALA A 754 -13.28 17.38 34.27
CA ALA A 754 -13.69 16.24 35.10
C ALA A 754 -13.51 14.89 34.38
N LEU A 755 -13.88 14.79 33.10
CA LEU A 755 -13.77 13.54 32.32
C LEU A 755 -12.31 13.11 32.07
N ILE A 756 -11.41 14.07 31.87
CA ILE A 756 -9.98 13.86 31.67
C ILE A 756 -9.30 13.47 33.00
N HIS A 757 -9.47 14.28 34.05
CA HIS A 757 -8.65 14.21 35.25
C HIS A 757 -9.23 13.38 36.41
N LEU A 758 -10.55 13.16 36.47
CA LEU A 758 -11.18 12.40 37.55
C LEU A 758 -11.51 10.97 37.09
N PRO A 759 -10.69 9.95 37.43
CA PRO A 759 -10.90 8.57 36.95
C PRO A 759 -12.24 8.00 37.42
N ASN A 760 -12.68 8.34 38.64
CA ASN A 760 -13.96 7.90 39.19
C ASN A 760 -15.16 8.45 38.38
N PHE A 761 -15.11 9.73 37.98
CA PHE A 761 -16.14 10.35 37.14
C PHE A 761 -16.17 9.70 35.75
N ARG A 762 -14.99 9.44 35.15
CA ARG A 762 -14.88 8.71 33.89
C ARG A 762 -15.43 7.27 33.97
N GLN A 763 -15.20 6.56 35.07
CA GLN A 763 -15.78 5.23 35.29
C GLN A 763 -17.31 5.27 35.40
N VAL A 764 -17.87 6.23 36.17
CA VAL A 764 -19.33 6.42 36.27
C VAL A 764 -19.94 6.74 34.90
N MET A 765 -19.36 7.69 34.16
CA MET A 765 -19.83 8.06 32.83
C MET A 765 -19.74 6.89 31.83
N TRP A 766 -18.65 6.12 31.86
CA TRP A 766 -18.49 4.93 31.03
C TRP A 766 -19.48 3.83 31.39
N ASN A 767 -19.80 3.65 32.67
CA ASN A 767 -20.83 2.70 33.11
C ASN A 767 -22.23 3.10 32.63
N VAL A 768 -22.58 4.39 32.64
CA VAL A 768 -23.83 4.91 32.06
C VAL A 768 -23.89 4.63 30.55
N VAL A 769 -22.85 4.99 29.79
CA VAL A 769 -22.76 4.74 28.34
C VAL A 769 -22.83 3.23 28.03
N ARG A 770 -22.11 2.40 28.79
CA ARG A 770 -22.13 0.93 28.66
C ARG A 770 -23.49 0.33 28.99
N TYR A 771 -24.22 0.88 29.97
CA TYR A 771 -25.57 0.44 30.32
C TYR A 771 -26.57 0.76 29.20
N ILE A 772 -26.56 2.00 28.69
CA ILE A 772 -27.38 2.43 27.55
C ILE A 772 -27.07 1.55 26.33
N TRP A 773 -25.80 1.39 25.97
CA TRP A 773 -25.38 0.54 24.85
C TRP A 773 -25.76 -0.93 25.05
N SER A 774 -25.66 -1.48 26.26
CA SER A 774 -26.11 -2.85 26.56
C SER A 774 -27.62 -2.99 26.44
N GLY A 775 -28.41 -1.97 26.79
CA GLY A 775 -29.84 -1.93 26.55
C GLY A 775 -30.18 -1.97 25.06
N VAL A 776 -29.64 -1.01 24.31
CA VAL A 776 -29.83 -0.89 22.85
C VAL A 776 -29.40 -2.18 22.13
N ARG A 777 -28.21 -2.72 22.43
CA ARG A 777 -27.69 -3.96 21.83
C ARG A 777 -28.56 -5.18 22.17
N ARG A 778 -29.06 -5.30 23.41
CA ARG A 778 -29.97 -6.40 23.77
C ARG A 778 -31.25 -6.35 22.95
N VAL A 779 -31.88 -5.19 22.85
CA VAL A 779 -33.14 -5.00 22.11
C VAL A 779 -32.95 -5.24 20.61
N ILE A 780 -31.94 -4.63 19.99
CA ILE A 780 -31.75 -4.66 18.54
C ILE A 780 -31.09 -5.95 18.03
N TYR A 781 -30.22 -6.59 18.84
CA TYR A 781 -29.38 -7.71 18.36
C TYR A 781 -29.46 -8.96 19.24
N ASP A 782 -29.10 -8.89 20.53
CA ASP A 782 -28.91 -10.12 21.33
C ASP A 782 -30.23 -10.88 21.59
N ILE A 783 -31.37 -10.19 21.70
CA ILE A 783 -32.69 -10.83 21.87
C ILE A 783 -33.18 -11.49 20.57
N PRO A 784 -33.26 -10.78 19.41
CA PRO A 784 -33.60 -11.41 18.13
C PRO A 784 -32.73 -12.63 17.78
N LEU A 785 -31.40 -12.53 18.01
CA LEU A 785 -30.48 -13.63 17.70
C LEU A 785 -30.69 -14.83 18.61
N LYS A 786 -31.03 -14.63 19.89
CA LYS A 786 -31.38 -15.72 20.83
C LYS A 786 -32.69 -16.42 20.47
N VAL A 787 -33.69 -15.67 19.99
CA VAL A 787 -34.95 -16.26 19.49
C VAL A 787 -34.68 -17.11 18.25
N LEU A 788 -33.95 -16.59 17.26
CA LEU A 788 -33.56 -17.33 16.05
C LEU A 788 -32.72 -18.58 16.34
N ASN A 789 -31.84 -18.53 17.34
CA ASN A 789 -30.97 -19.65 17.72
C ASN A 789 -31.57 -20.61 18.75
N PHE A 790 -32.83 -20.40 19.19
CA PHE A 790 -33.48 -21.30 20.13
C PHE A 790 -33.66 -22.70 19.50
N PRO A 791 -33.32 -23.81 20.18
CA PRO A 791 -33.18 -25.12 19.52
C PRO A 791 -34.49 -25.66 18.93
N LEU A 792 -35.65 -25.33 19.52
CA LEU A 792 -36.95 -25.64 18.92
C LEU A 792 -37.22 -24.86 17.63
N ILE A 793 -36.85 -23.57 17.61
CA ILE A 793 -36.99 -22.71 16.43
C ILE A 793 -36.02 -23.17 15.34
N GLN A 794 -34.75 -23.46 15.65
CA GLN A 794 -33.84 -24.04 14.66
C GLN A 794 -34.27 -25.43 14.17
N LYS A 795 -34.82 -26.30 15.03
CA LYS A 795 -35.34 -27.62 14.61
C LYS A 795 -36.54 -27.51 13.66
N PHE A 796 -37.40 -26.49 13.85
CA PHE A 796 -38.46 -26.14 12.91
C PHE A 796 -37.89 -25.53 11.61
N TRP A 797 -36.95 -24.57 11.72
CA TRP A 797 -36.36 -23.83 10.60
C TRP A 797 -35.52 -24.72 9.66
N ARG A 798 -34.86 -25.75 10.22
CA ARG A 798 -34.11 -26.79 9.49
C ARG A 798 -35.01 -27.97 9.06
N SER A 799 -36.31 -27.96 9.37
CA SER A 799 -37.20 -29.08 9.00
C SER A 799 -37.38 -29.16 7.47
N ARG A 800 -37.33 -30.39 6.92
CA ARG A 800 -37.43 -30.62 5.45
C ARG A 800 -38.70 -30.02 4.82
N TRP A 801 -39.78 -29.88 5.59
CA TRP A 801 -41.01 -29.20 5.17
C TRP A 801 -40.87 -27.67 5.15
N PHE A 802 -40.38 -27.06 6.24
CA PHE A 802 -40.25 -25.61 6.32
C PHE A 802 -39.18 -25.07 5.36
N VAL A 803 -38.10 -25.81 5.12
CA VAL A 803 -37.10 -25.47 4.10
C VAL A 803 -37.72 -25.44 2.70
N ARG A 804 -38.63 -26.39 2.37
CA ARG A 804 -39.40 -26.35 1.12
C ARG A 804 -40.32 -25.13 1.07
N LEU A 805 -41.16 -24.90 2.08
CA LEU A 805 -42.07 -23.75 2.15
C LEU A 805 -41.34 -22.41 2.02
N ARG A 806 -40.18 -22.28 2.70
CA ARG A 806 -39.32 -21.09 2.62
C ARG A 806 -38.77 -20.87 1.21
N ARG A 807 -38.43 -21.93 0.49
CA ARG A 807 -37.94 -21.86 -0.90
C ARG A 807 -39.04 -21.56 -1.90
N THR A 808 -40.16 -22.28 -1.86
CA THR A 808 -41.21 -22.19 -2.88
C THR A 808 -42.14 -21.00 -2.72
N LEU A 809 -42.30 -20.46 -1.50
CA LEU A 809 -43.31 -19.44 -1.23
C LEU A 809 -42.73 -18.20 -0.53
N VAL A 810 -42.00 -18.36 0.58
CA VAL A 810 -41.57 -17.19 1.38
C VAL A 810 -40.49 -16.36 0.67
N SER A 811 -39.44 -16.98 0.14
CA SER A 811 -38.32 -16.24 -0.47
C SER A 811 -38.71 -15.52 -1.77
N PRO A 812 -39.47 -16.14 -2.70
CA PRO A 812 -39.99 -15.45 -3.90
C PRO A 812 -40.88 -14.25 -3.58
N VAL A 813 -41.77 -14.37 -2.58
CA VAL A 813 -42.66 -13.27 -2.15
C VAL A 813 -41.86 -12.11 -1.54
N ILE A 814 -40.84 -12.40 -0.72
CA ILE A 814 -39.96 -11.35 -0.16
C ILE A 814 -39.17 -10.65 -1.27
N LEU A 815 -38.62 -11.39 -2.24
CA LEU A 815 -37.90 -10.80 -3.38
C LEU A 815 -38.81 -9.95 -4.27
N ALA A 816 -40.04 -10.41 -4.56
CA ALA A 816 -41.03 -9.63 -5.30
C ALA A 816 -41.43 -8.34 -4.55
N LEU A 817 -41.67 -8.41 -3.23
CA LEU A 817 -41.91 -7.22 -2.40
C LEU A 817 -40.75 -6.23 -2.46
N LEU A 818 -39.50 -6.71 -2.36
CA LEU A 818 -38.33 -5.86 -2.32
C LEU A 818 -38.09 -5.17 -3.68
N GLY A 819 -38.24 -5.91 -4.79
CA GLY A 819 -38.11 -5.38 -6.15
C GLY A 819 -39.26 -4.48 -6.61
N CYS A 820 -40.51 -4.81 -6.28
CA CYS A 820 -41.69 -4.09 -6.79
C CYS A 820 -42.20 -2.96 -5.88
N ARG A 821 -41.78 -2.90 -4.60
CA ARG A 821 -42.14 -1.83 -3.65
C ARG A 821 -40.93 -1.08 -3.11
N VAL A 822 -40.00 -1.79 -2.48
CA VAL A 822 -38.92 -1.16 -1.69
C VAL A 822 -37.95 -0.40 -2.60
N VAL A 823 -37.40 -1.04 -3.62
CA VAL A 823 -36.44 -0.41 -4.55
C VAL A 823 -37.03 0.81 -5.28
N PRO A 824 -38.25 0.78 -5.86
CA PRO A 824 -38.89 1.96 -6.43
C PRO A 824 -39.01 3.12 -5.43
N SER A 825 -39.47 2.85 -4.21
CA SER A 825 -39.67 3.89 -3.19
C SER A 825 -38.36 4.58 -2.76
N ILE A 826 -37.23 3.85 -2.75
CA ILE A 826 -35.90 4.41 -2.46
C ILE A 826 -35.38 5.25 -3.64
N LEU A 827 -35.72 4.87 -4.87
CA LEU A 827 -35.35 5.58 -6.11
C LEU A 827 -36.34 6.70 -6.50
N LEU A 828 -37.24 7.09 -5.58
CA LEU A 828 -38.32 8.07 -5.81
C LEU A 828 -39.19 7.78 -7.04
N ARG A 829 -39.39 6.50 -7.37
CA ARG A 829 -40.30 6.02 -8.42
C ARG A 829 -41.58 5.42 -7.82
N PRO A 830 -42.73 5.53 -8.52
CA PRO A 830 -43.97 4.90 -8.06
C PRO A 830 -43.80 3.36 -7.95
N PRO A 831 -44.29 2.74 -6.88
CA PRO A 831 -44.27 1.29 -6.72
C PRO A 831 -45.33 0.59 -7.58
N LEU A 832 -45.14 -0.70 -7.85
CA LEU A 832 -46.12 -1.49 -8.59
C LEU A 832 -47.31 -1.95 -7.73
N ASP A 833 -48.42 -2.26 -8.41
CA ASP A 833 -49.63 -2.84 -7.83
C ASP A 833 -49.43 -4.23 -7.23
N TRP A 834 -50.26 -4.55 -6.24
CA TRP A 834 -50.23 -5.84 -5.54
C TRP A 834 -50.40 -7.05 -6.46
N TRP A 835 -51.15 -6.92 -7.56
CA TRP A 835 -51.31 -7.99 -8.56
C TRP A 835 -49.97 -8.32 -9.25
N TRP A 836 -49.20 -7.29 -9.63
CA TRP A 836 -47.87 -7.47 -10.21
C TRP A 836 -46.88 -8.05 -9.20
N VAL A 837 -46.95 -7.66 -7.91
CA VAL A 837 -46.16 -8.32 -6.84
C VAL A 837 -46.48 -9.82 -6.78
N GLY A 838 -47.77 -10.20 -6.87
CA GLY A 838 -48.20 -11.59 -6.89
C GLY A 838 -47.69 -12.37 -8.12
N ALA A 839 -47.87 -11.82 -9.32
CA ALA A 839 -47.40 -12.43 -10.56
C ALA A 839 -45.87 -12.60 -10.58
N VAL A 840 -45.11 -11.58 -10.16
CA VAL A 840 -43.65 -11.64 -10.04
C VAL A 840 -43.21 -12.66 -9.00
N ALA A 841 -43.91 -12.80 -7.87
CA ALA A 841 -43.61 -13.82 -6.87
C ALA A 841 -43.82 -15.26 -7.38
N VAL A 842 -44.86 -15.50 -8.19
CA VAL A 842 -45.12 -16.80 -8.82
C VAL A 842 -44.05 -17.13 -9.87
N LEU A 843 -43.68 -16.15 -10.70
CA LEU A 843 -42.60 -16.31 -11.69
C LEU A 843 -41.24 -16.56 -11.03
N LEU A 844 -40.92 -15.83 -9.95
CA LEU A 844 -39.72 -16.08 -9.13
C LEU A 844 -39.74 -17.49 -8.50
N SER A 845 -40.89 -17.96 -8.02
CA SER A 845 -41.04 -19.32 -7.46
C SER A 845 -40.74 -20.41 -8.49
N LEU A 846 -41.31 -20.30 -9.68
CA LEU A 846 -41.06 -21.21 -10.79
C LEU A 846 -39.58 -21.18 -11.22
N ALA A 847 -39.01 -19.98 -11.36
CA ALA A 847 -37.60 -19.80 -11.70
C ALA A 847 -36.67 -20.45 -10.66
N MET A 848 -36.73 -20.03 -9.38
CA MET A 848 -35.84 -20.47 -8.29
C MET A 848 -35.94 -21.96 -7.93
N ASN A 849 -36.96 -22.67 -8.41
CA ASN A 849 -37.14 -24.10 -8.16
C ASN A 849 -36.74 -25.01 -9.35
N SER A 850 -36.53 -24.43 -10.54
CA SER A 850 -36.03 -25.14 -11.74
C SER A 850 -34.58 -25.66 -11.59
N ARG A 851 -34.02 -26.35 -12.61
CA ARG A 851 -32.56 -26.63 -12.67
C ARG A 851 -31.77 -25.31 -12.88
N LEU A 852 -32.10 -24.56 -13.94
CA LEU A 852 -31.40 -23.31 -14.31
C LEU A 852 -31.40 -22.25 -13.20
N GLY A 853 -32.53 -22.04 -12.52
CA GLY A 853 -32.63 -21.08 -11.41
C GLY A 853 -31.96 -21.56 -10.12
N ARG A 854 -31.69 -22.87 -9.98
CA ARG A 854 -30.83 -23.41 -8.92
C ARG A 854 -29.38 -23.06 -9.16
N ASP A 855 -28.90 -23.31 -10.38
CA ASP A 855 -27.53 -22.99 -10.79
C ASP A 855 -27.29 -21.48 -10.76
N ALA A 856 -28.28 -20.68 -11.18
CA ALA A 856 -28.22 -19.22 -11.07
C ALA A 856 -28.30 -18.71 -9.62
N GLU A 857 -29.10 -19.31 -8.72
CA GLU A 857 -29.09 -18.97 -7.28
C GLU A 857 -27.71 -19.27 -6.67
N GLU A 858 -27.08 -20.40 -7.00
CA GLU A 858 -25.76 -20.75 -6.48
C GLU A 858 -24.64 -19.87 -7.07
N LEU A 859 -24.64 -19.60 -8.39
CA LEU A 859 -23.67 -18.70 -9.04
C LEU A 859 -23.79 -17.26 -8.54
N THR A 860 -25.01 -16.73 -8.36
CA THR A 860 -25.20 -15.36 -7.85
C THR A 860 -24.95 -15.25 -6.35
N ALA A 861 -25.27 -16.28 -5.56
CA ALA A 861 -24.90 -16.32 -4.14
C ALA A 861 -23.38 -16.44 -3.98
N GLU A 862 -22.70 -17.25 -4.80
CA GLU A 862 -21.24 -17.36 -4.80
C GLU A 862 -20.58 -16.05 -5.25
N TRP A 863 -21.03 -15.45 -6.35
CA TRP A 863 -20.52 -14.16 -6.81
C TRP A 863 -20.72 -13.06 -5.76
N LEU A 864 -21.93 -12.94 -5.18
CA LEU A 864 -22.22 -11.92 -4.17
C LEU A 864 -21.46 -12.17 -2.86
N ALA A 865 -21.29 -13.43 -2.46
CA ALA A 865 -20.47 -13.81 -1.32
C ALA A 865 -19.00 -13.46 -1.55
N ASN A 866 -18.44 -13.84 -2.71
CA ASN A 866 -17.06 -13.55 -3.09
C ASN A 866 -16.84 -12.04 -3.17
N ALA A 867 -17.69 -11.31 -3.90
CA ALA A 867 -17.64 -9.85 -3.99
C ALA A 867 -17.77 -9.17 -2.61
N TRP A 868 -18.64 -9.65 -1.72
CA TRP A 868 -18.76 -9.09 -0.37
C TRP A 868 -17.58 -9.46 0.55
N HIS A 869 -17.04 -10.67 0.41
CA HIS A 869 -15.86 -11.11 1.15
C HIS A 869 -14.61 -10.35 0.70
N ASP A 870 -14.44 -10.18 -0.60
CA ASP A 870 -13.36 -9.40 -1.18
C ASP A 870 -13.52 -7.92 -0.84
N LEU A 871 -14.71 -7.33 -0.97
CA LEU A 871 -14.95 -5.93 -0.59
C LEU A 871 -14.67 -5.67 0.91
N ARG A 872 -15.18 -6.54 1.80
CA ARG A 872 -15.09 -6.35 3.26
C ARG A 872 -13.75 -6.76 3.85
N SER A 873 -13.17 -7.88 3.40
CA SER A 873 -11.96 -8.45 4.01
C SER A 873 -10.68 -8.17 3.23
N ARG A 874 -10.77 -7.85 1.93
CA ARG A 874 -9.63 -7.42 1.12
C ARG A 874 -9.71 -5.92 0.88
N PHE A 875 -10.65 -5.47 0.05
CA PHE A 875 -10.67 -4.10 -0.49
C PHE A 875 -10.67 -3.00 0.57
N LEU A 876 -11.64 -2.90 1.49
CA LEU A 876 -11.70 -1.73 2.39
C LEU A 876 -10.48 -1.60 3.31
N VAL A 877 -9.96 -2.71 3.84
CA VAL A 877 -8.80 -2.69 4.73
C VAL A 877 -7.50 -2.57 3.92
N ALA A 878 -7.33 -3.36 2.86
CA ALA A 878 -6.15 -3.28 2.00
C ALA A 878 -6.09 -1.98 1.18
N LEU A 879 -7.21 -1.28 0.95
CA LEU A 879 -7.21 0.09 0.39
C LEU A 879 -6.67 1.08 1.42
N LEU A 880 -7.06 0.96 2.70
CA LEU A 880 -6.54 1.81 3.76
C LEU A 880 -5.05 1.53 4.03
N ASP A 881 -4.63 0.26 4.07
CA ASP A 881 -3.22 -0.14 4.10
C ASP A 881 -2.48 0.36 2.86
N TRP A 882 -3.00 0.14 1.65
CA TRP A 882 -2.37 0.58 0.40
C TRP A 882 -2.25 2.10 0.33
N ILE A 883 -3.22 2.87 0.86
CA ILE A 883 -3.10 4.33 0.97
C ILE A 883 -2.00 4.70 1.98
N ILE A 884 -1.96 4.06 3.16
CA ILE A 884 -0.94 4.31 4.19
C ILE A 884 0.46 3.96 3.65
N ASP A 885 0.62 2.80 3.02
CA ASP A 885 1.87 2.31 2.46
C ASP A 885 2.27 3.06 1.18
N PHE A 886 1.31 3.54 0.39
CA PHE A 886 1.54 4.51 -0.69
C PHE A 886 2.09 5.83 -0.13
N PHE A 887 1.56 6.35 0.98
CA PHE A 887 2.12 7.55 1.60
C PHE A 887 3.49 7.29 2.23
N LYS A 888 3.71 6.17 2.93
CA LYS A 888 5.06 5.77 3.38
C LYS A 888 6.02 5.66 2.19
N TRP A 889 5.60 5.05 1.09
CA TRP A 889 6.40 4.91 -0.13
C TRP A 889 6.70 6.25 -0.78
N LEU A 890 5.71 7.15 -0.87
CA LEU A 890 5.85 8.49 -1.46
C LEU A 890 6.76 9.39 -0.63
N LEU A 891 6.63 9.37 0.70
CA LEU A 891 7.54 10.05 1.63
C LEU A 891 8.95 9.49 1.52
N ASN A 892 9.13 8.16 1.57
CA ASN A 892 10.43 7.53 1.40
C ASN A 892 11.03 7.81 0.01
N LEU A 893 10.22 7.85 -1.05
CA LEU A 893 10.66 8.19 -2.40
C LEU A 893 11.13 9.65 -2.47
N LEU A 894 10.39 10.58 -1.85
CA LEU A 894 10.77 11.99 -1.77
C LEU A 894 12.04 12.18 -0.93
N GLU A 895 12.14 11.56 0.25
CA GLU A 895 13.34 11.61 1.09
C GLU A 895 14.56 11.03 0.36
N ARG A 896 14.39 9.91 -0.37
CA ARG A 896 15.42 9.28 -1.21
C ARG A 896 15.77 10.13 -2.42
N PHE A 897 14.81 10.80 -3.05
CA PHE A 897 15.04 11.72 -4.16
C PHE A 897 15.83 12.95 -3.69
N ILE A 898 15.39 13.57 -2.59
CA ILE A 898 16.10 14.71 -1.99
C ILE A 898 17.50 14.30 -1.58
N TYR A 899 17.67 13.12 -0.95
CA TYR A 899 18.99 12.61 -0.60
C TYR A 899 19.85 12.30 -1.84
N ALA A 900 19.29 11.73 -2.91
CA ALA A 900 20.04 11.42 -4.13
C ALA A 900 20.53 12.69 -4.85
N VAL A 901 19.76 13.79 -4.80
CA VAL A 901 20.20 15.09 -5.31
C VAL A 901 21.21 15.74 -4.35
N ASP A 902 20.98 15.69 -3.03
CA ASP A 902 21.95 16.12 -2.00
C ASP A 902 23.30 15.36 -2.14
N GLU A 903 23.27 14.07 -2.52
CA GLU A 903 24.42 13.20 -2.73
C GLU A 903 25.11 13.50 -4.06
N TRP A 904 24.35 13.67 -5.15
CA TRP A 904 24.88 14.05 -6.46
C TRP A 904 25.59 15.42 -6.44
N LEU A 905 25.12 16.34 -5.59
CA LEU A 905 25.71 17.66 -5.38
C LEU A 905 26.90 17.67 -4.40
N ARG A 906 27.22 16.56 -3.71
CA ARG A 906 28.47 16.42 -2.95
C ARG A 906 29.67 16.28 -3.89
N PHE A 907 30.85 16.61 -3.37
CA PHE A 907 32.10 16.58 -4.14
C PHE A 907 32.92 15.35 -3.76
N HIS A 908 33.54 14.73 -4.76
CA HIS A 908 34.50 13.63 -4.55
C HIS A 908 35.92 14.10 -4.90
N SER A 909 36.92 13.57 -4.18
CA SER A 909 38.32 13.75 -4.53
C SER A 909 38.57 13.28 -5.97
N GLY A 910 38.99 14.20 -6.84
CA GLY A 910 39.21 13.97 -8.27
C GLY A 910 38.24 14.69 -9.22
N GLU A 911 37.21 15.36 -8.71
CA GLU A 911 36.34 16.22 -9.55
C GLU A 911 37.05 17.50 -10.02
N THR A 912 36.63 18.05 -11.17
CA THR A 912 37.28 19.25 -11.74
C THR A 912 36.82 20.53 -11.04
N LYS A 913 37.65 21.59 -11.08
CA LYS A 913 37.31 22.90 -10.49
C LYS A 913 35.97 23.45 -11.01
N VAL A 914 35.67 23.26 -12.30
CA VAL A 914 34.41 23.69 -12.91
C VAL A 914 33.22 22.92 -12.35
N THR A 915 33.31 21.59 -12.23
CA THR A 915 32.23 20.79 -11.62
C THR A 915 32.02 21.12 -10.14
N ILE A 916 33.09 21.49 -9.41
CA ILE A 916 32.99 21.93 -8.01
C ILE A 916 32.23 23.27 -7.91
N VAL A 917 32.57 24.28 -8.73
CA VAL A 917 31.85 25.57 -8.70
C VAL A 917 30.37 25.40 -9.11
N ALA A 918 30.09 24.62 -10.15
CA ALA A 918 28.73 24.37 -10.63
C ALA A 918 27.86 23.66 -9.57
N LYS A 919 28.36 22.57 -8.97
CA LYS A 919 27.68 21.87 -7.87
C LYS A 919 27.50 22.73 -6.63
N ALA A 920 28.46 23.59 -6.29
CA ALA A 920 28.33 24.49 -5.14
C ALA A 920 27.20 25.51 -5.32
N PHE A 921 27.11 26.16 -6.50
CA PHE A 921 26.03 27.08 -6.83
C PHE A 921 24.67 26.37 -6.86
N LEU A 922 24.59 25.23 -7.57
CA LEU A 922 23.36 24.44 -7.65
C LEU A 922 22.94 23.87 -6.29
N GLY A 923 23.89 23.57 -5.40
CA GLY A 923 23.65 23.18 -4.00
C GLY A 923 22.98 24.25 -3.15
N VAL A 924 23.28 25.54 -3.39
CA VAL A 924 22.59 26.64 -2.69
C VAL A 924 21.13 26.72 -3.14
N ILE A 925 20.87 26.74 -4.45
CA ILE A 925 19.51 26.74 -5.01
C ILE A 925 18.75 25.50 -4.54
N TRP A 926 19.38 24.33 -4.62
CA TRP A 926 18.80 23.08 -4.20
C TRP A 926 18.46 23.05 -2.70
N SER A 927 19.28 23.65 -1.83
CA SER A 927 18.99 23.72 -0.39
C SER A 927 17.68 24.47 -0.09
N PHE A 928 17.37 25.52 -0.85
CA PHE A 928 16.10 26.24 -0.75
C PHE A 928 14.93 25.41 -1.31
N VAL A 929 15.10 24.76 -2.47
CA VAL A 929 14.08 23.90 -3.07
C VAL A 929 13.76 22.69 -2.16
N ALA A 930 14.77 22.02 -1.61
CA ALA A 930 14.61 20.90 -0.70
C ALA A 930 13.93 21.31 0.62
N PHE A 931 14.26 22.48 1.18
CA PHE A 931 13.58 23.05 2.34
C PHE A 931 12.09 23.32 2.04
N LEU A 932 11.79 23.93 0.88
CA LEU A 932 10.42 24.19 0.44
C LEU A 932 9.63 22.88 0.25
N LEU A 933 10.20 21.89 -0.43
CA LEU A 933 9.57 20.58 -0.65
C LEU A 933 9.23 19.87 0.67
N ARG A 934 10.15 19.87 1.64
CA ARG A 934 9.91 19.22 2.95
C ARG A 934 8.84 19.94 3.77
N ILE A 935 8.81 21.28 3.77
CA ILE A 935 7.72 22.04 4.40
C ILE A 935 6.39 21.67 3.73
N TYR A 936 6.27 21.84 2.42
CA TYR A 936 4.99 21.58 1.74
C TYR A 936 4.51 20.13 1.92
N VAL A 937 5.42 19.16 1.90
CA VAL A 937 5.03 17.75 2.06
C VAL A 937 4.71 17.40 3.50
N ASN A 938 5.60 17.68 4.46
CA ASN A 938 5.42 17.24 5.85
C ASN A 938 4.35 18.04 6.61
N LEU A 939 4.24 19.35 6.35
CA LEU A 939 3.36 20.26 7.08
C LEU A 939 1.97 20.39 6.46
N LEU A 940 1.86 20.29 5.13
CA LEU A 940 0.63 20.64 4.39
C LEU A 940 0.00 19.43 3.66
N ILE A 941 0.76 18.75 2.79
CA ILE A 941 0.23 17.69 1.93
C ILE A 941 -0.01 16.39 2.71
N GLU A 942 1.00 15.88 3.44
CA GLU A 942 0.91 14.60 4.14
C GLU A 942 -0.21 14.57 5.18
N PRO A 943 -0.39 15.57 6.09
CA PRO A 943 -1.48 15.52 7.06
C PRO A 943 -2.86 15.64 6.41
N THR A 944 -2.95 16.32 5.25
CA THR A 944 -4.20 16.54 4.52
C THR A 944 -4.62 15.32 3.71
N LEU A 945 -3.70 14.51 3.19
CA LEU A 945 -4.05 13.34 2.39
C LEU A 945 -3.97 12.00 3.15
N HIS A 946 -3.11 11.90 4.16
CA HIS A 946 -2.94 10.66 4.93
C HIS A 946 -4.18 10.42 5.83
N PRO A 947 -4.98 9.35 5.63
CA PRO A 947 -6.32 9.24 6.19
C PRO A 947 -6.36 9.29 7.73
N VAL A 948 -5.37 8.68 8.39
CA VAL A 948 -5.25 8.67 9.87
C VAL A 948 -4.95 10.07 10.44
N LYS A 949 -4.28 10.94 9.67
CA LYS A 949 -4.04 12.34 10.03
C LYS A 949 -5.23 13.23 9.64
N HIS A 950 -5.82 12.96 8.47
CA HIS A 950 -6.91 13.75 7.90
C HIS A 950 -8.21 13.67 8.71
N PHE A 951 -8.76 12.46 8.88
CA PHE A 951 -10.12 12.28 9.40
C PHE A 951 -10.36 12.87 10.80
N PRO A 952 -9.49 12.68 11.81
CA PRO A 952 -9.78 13.12 13.17
C PRO A 952 -9.64 14.63 13.41
N VAL A 953 -8.79 15.32 12.64
CA VAL A 953 -8.40 16.72 12.90
C VAL A 953 -8.61 17.60 11.67
N VAL A 954 -8.04 17.22 10.53
CA VAL A 954 -8.01 18.09 9.34
C VAL A 954 -9.40 18.27 8.73
N THR A 955 -10.31 17.30 8.84
CA THR A 955 -11.72 17.48 8.46
C THR A 955 -12.44 18.53 9.30
N VAL A 956 -12.14 18.60 10.60
CA VAL A 956 -12.71 19.59 11.52
C VAL A 956 -12.10 20.96 11.23
N ALA A 957 -10.79 21.01 11.04
CA ALA A 957 -10.08 22.23 10.64
C ALA A 957 -10.64 22.79 9.32
N HIS A 958 -10.84 21.98 8.27
CA HIS A 958 -11.49 22.42 7.02
C HIS A 958 -12.85 23.06 7.25
N LYS A 959 -13.71 22.44 8.07
CA LYS A 959 -15.05 22.97 8.37
C LYS A 959 -15.02 24.27 9.16
N MET A 960 -14.09 24.40 10.11
CA MET A 960 -13.92 25.63 10.90
C MET A 960 -13.26 26.75 10.10
N PHE A 961 -12.34 26.43 9.19
CA PHE A 961 -11.63 27.41 8.36
C PHE A 961 -12.40 27.85 7.12
N LEU A 962 -13.46 27.14 6.69
CA LEU A 962 -14.21 27.47 5.46
C LEU A 962 -14.60 28.96 5.33
N PRO A 963 -15.09 29.68 6.37
CA PRO A 963 -15.37 31.11 6.27
C PRO A 963 -14.10 31.97 6.12
N VAL A 964 -13.00 31.57 6.76
CA VAL A 964 -11.71 32.28 6.74
C VAL A 964 -10.98 32.05 5.40
N ILE A 965 -11.12 30.85 4.84
CA ILE A 965 -10.56 30.42 3.55
C ILE A 965 -10.99 31.34 2.41
N LEU A 966 -12.27 31.75 2.36
CA LEU A 966 -12.77 32.65 1.31
C LEU A 966 -12.12 34.03 1.38
N VAL A 967 -11.85 34.55 2.58
CA VAL A 967 -11.15 35.83 2.80
C VAL A 967 -9.67 35.70 2.42
N ILE A 968 -9.02 34.60 2.80
CA ILE A 968 -7.64 34.29 2.40
C ILE A 968 -7.54 34.14 0.88
N GLU A 969 -8.53 33.54 0.21
CA GLU A 969 -8.55 33.41 -1.25
C GLU A 969 -8.54 34.77 -1.94
N GLN A 970 -9.48 35.64 -1.58
CA GLN A 970 -9.60 36.95 -2.21
C GLN A 970 -8.34 37.78 -2.01
N GLN A 971 -7.77 37.77 -0.80
CA GLN A 971 -6.57 38.54 -0.47
C GLN A 971 -5.30 37.96 -1.13
N MET A 972 -5.11 36.63 -1.10
CA MET A 972 -3.92 35.99 -1.67
C MET A 972 -3.94 36.01 -3.20
N ARG A 973 -5.11 35.80 -3.84
CA ARG A 973 -5.29 35.98 -5.29
C ARG A 973 -5.00 37.42 -5.70
N ARG A 974 -5.51 38.42 -4.97
CA ARG A 974 -5.23 39.86 -5.20
C ARG A 974 -3.74 40.20 -5.07
N THR A 975 -3.04 39.55 -4.14
CA THR A 975 -1.61 39.80 -3.87
C THR A 975 -0.69 39.11 -4.89
N LEU A 976 -1.04 37.91 -5.37
CA LEU A 976 -0.22 37.14 -6.33
C LEU A 976 -0.45 37.55 -7.79
N THR A 977 -1.65 38.00 -8.16
CA THR A 977 -2.00 38.34 -9.55
C THR A 977 -1.05 39.35 -10.21
N PRO A 978 -0.58 40.43 -9.56
CA PRO A 978 0.37 41.38 -10.16
C PRO A 978 1.75 40.77 -10.51
N TYR A 979 2.15 39.69 -9.86
CA TYR A 979 3.48 39.10 -10.01
C TYR A 979 3.50 37.83 -10.86
N LEU A 980 2.44 37.02 -10.81
CA LEU A 980 2.34 35.72 -11.49
C LEU A 980 1.27 35.66 -12.59
N GLY A 981 0.42 36.70 -12.70
CA GLY A 981 -0.75 36.69 -13.57
C GLY A 981 -1.88 35.76 -13.08
N ILE A 982 -3.10 35.99 -13.56
CA ILE A 982 -4.31 35.30 -13.09
C ILE A 982 -4.19 33.77 -13.24
N ALA A 983 -3.62 33.31 -14.36
CA ALA A 983 -3.51 31.89 -14.72
C ALA A 983 -2.66 31.04 -13.76
N LEU A 984 -1.63 31.63 -13.12
CA LEU A 984 -0.81 30.94 -12.11
C LEU A 984 -1.25 31.31 -10.68
N ALA A 985 -1.66 32.56 -10.44
CA ALA A 985 -2.14 32.99 -9.14
C ALA A 985 -3.36 32.20 -8.65
N GLY A 986 -4.30 31.85 -9.55
CA GLY A 986 -5.48 31.03 -9.22
C GLY A 986 -5.12 29.65 -8.67
N PRO A 987 -4.45 28.77 -9.44
CA PRO A 987 -4.06 27.43 -8.99
C PRO A 987 -3.17 27.42 -7.74
N ILE A 988 -2.21 28.35 -7.63
CA ILE A 988 -1.33 28.46 -6.46
C ILE A 988 -2.12 28.88 -5.22
N THR A 989 -3.10 29.78 -5.37
CA THR A 989 -3.98 30.20 -4.27
C THR A 989 -4.85 29.04 -3.79
N TRP A 990 -5.52 28.35 -4.73
CA TRP A 990 -6.38 27.20 -4.43
C TRP A 990 -5.61 26.06 -3.76
N PHE A 991 -4.42 25.73 -4.27
CA PHE A 991 -3.56 24.70 -3.71
C PHE A 991 -3.18 25.01 -2.25
N ASN A 992 -2.69 26.23 -1.99
CA ASN A 992 -2.34 26.62 -0.61
C ASN A 992 -3.56 26.55 0.32
N ILE A 993 -4.74 26.96 -0.13
CA ILE A 993 -5.99 26.91 0.63
C ILE A 993 -6.41 25.49 1.00
N VAL A 994 -6.39 24.55 0.04
CA VAL A 994 -6.79 23.16 0.27
C VAL A 994 -5.84 22.45 1.23
N PHE A 995 -4.55 22.80 1.22
CA PHE A 995 -3.55 22.16 2.07
C PHE A 995 -3.24 22.92 3.38
N LEU A 996 -3.70 24.17 3.56
CA LEU A 996 -3.48 24.96 4.79
C LEU A 996 -4.03 24.29 6.07
N PRO A 997 -5.22 23.64 6.08
CA PRO A 997 -5.72 22.97 7.28
C PRO A 997 -4.87 21.75 7.69
N GLY A 998 -3.97 21.26 6.82
CA GLY A 998 -2.98 20.24 7.12
C GLY A 998 -2.06 20.62 8.29
N ILE A 999 -1.79 21.91 8.49
CA ILE A 999 -1.00 22.44 9.62
C ILE A 999 -1.56 21.92 10.96
N PHE A 1000 -2.89 21.89 11.13
CA PHE A 1000 -3.51 21.41 12.37
C PHE A 1000 -3.38 19.90 12.54
N GLY A 1001 -3.42 19.14 11.44
CA GLY A 1001 -3.11 17.72 11.43
C GLY A 1001 -1.67 17.47 11.89
N PHE A 1002 -0.70 18.14 11.27
CA PHE A 1002 0.71 18.08 11.68
C PHE A 1002 0.89 18.42 13.16
N LEU A 1003 0.39 19.59 13.59
CA LEU A 1003 0.54 20.08 14.97
C LEU A 1003 -0.03 19.11 16.00
N VAL A 1004 -1.23 18.53 15.81
CA VAL A 1004 -1.82 17.62 16.80
C VAL A 1004 -1.00 16.34 16.97
N TRP A 1005 -0.44 15.78 15.90
CA TRP A 1005 0.39 14.57 15.98
C TRP A 1005 1.80 14.89 16.53
N GLU A 1006 2.41 15.98 16.11
CA GLU A 1006 3.72 16.43 16.59
C GLU A 1006 3.69 16.82 18.08
N LEU A 1007 2.68 17.59 18.51
CA LEU A 1007 2.48 17.95 19.91
C LEU A 1007 2.20 16.72 20.79
N LYS A 1008 1.51 15.70 20.25
CA LYS A 1008 1.26 14.42 20.94
C LYS A 1008 2.54 13.62 21.18
N GLU A 1009 3.48 13.58 20.24
CA GLU A 1009 4.78 12.93 20.47
C GLU A 1009 5.70 13.82 21.33
N ASN A 1010 5.70 15.15 21.13
CA ASN A 1010 6.43 16.07 22.00
C ASN A 1010 5.95 16.00 23.48
N TRP A 1011 4.66 15.73 23.72
CA TRP A 1011 4.11 15.51 25.06
C TRP A 1011 4.73 14.29 25.76
N ARG A 1012 4.92 13.21 25.01
CA ARG A 1012 5.45 11.90 25.48
C ARG A 1012 6.95 11.90 25.77
N LEU A 1013 7.66 12.96 25.40
CA LEU A 1013 9.09 13.09 25.64
C LEU A 1013 9.47 13.24 27.12
N TYR A 1014 8.62 13.86 27.94
CA TYR A 1014 9.01 14.34 29.27
C TYR A 1014 8.75 13.31 30.38
N ALA A 1015 9.67 13.21 31.34
CA ALA A 1015 9.66 12.20 32.38
C ALA A 1015 8.38 12.20 33.21
N ALA A 1016 7.85 13.38 33.55
CA ALA A 1016 6.60 13.47 34.32
C ALA A 1016 5.32 13.15 33.52
N ASN A 1017 5.44 12.75 32.25
CA ASN A 1017 4.37 12.27 31.38
C ASN A 1017 4.53 10.79 30.98
N ARG A 1018 5.50 10.06 31.58
CA ARG A 1018 5.74 8.62 31.36
C ARG A 1018 4.54 7.77 31.82
N VAL A 1019 4.27 6.69 31.10
CA VAL A 1019 3.22 5.71 31.45
C VAL A 1019 3.69 4.90 32.67
N PRO A 1020 2.87 4.66 33.71
CA PRO A 1020 3.28 3.92 34.91
C PRO A 1020 3.37 2.39 34.70
N THR A 1021 3.05 1.91 33.50
CA THR A 1021 3.13 0.51 33.08
C THR A 1021 3.97 0.42 31.82
N LEU A 1022 4.84 -0.59 31.73
CA LEU A 1022 5.61 -0.88 30.53
C LEU A 1022 4.65 -1.25 29.38
N ASP A 1023 4.79 -0.60 28.23
CA ASP A 1023 4.05 -0.95 27.01
C ASP A 1023 4.69 -2.17 26.32
N PRO A 1024 3.92 -3.02 25.59
CA PRO A 1024 4.47 -4.15 24.85
C PRO A 1024 5.49 -3.72 23.77
N VAL A 1025 6.67 -4.36 23.79
CA VAL A 1025 7.73 -4.10 22.80
C VAL A 1025 7.33 -4.63 21.41
N VAL A 1026 7.65 -3.82 20.40
CA VAL A 1026 7.53 -4.15 18.97
C VAL A 1026 8.73 -5.00 18.54
N ILE A 1027 8.46 -6.06 17.76
CA ILE A 1027 9.47 -6.89 17.10
C ILE A 1027 9.58 -6.48 15.63
N GLY A 1028 10.78 -6.12 15.22
CA GLY A 1028 11.13 -5.90 13.81
C GLY A 1028 10.53 -4.67 13.13
N SER A 1029 10.83 -4.53 11.85
CA SER A 1029 10.50 -3.34 11.04
C SER A 1029 9.00 -3.12 10.78
N HIS A 1030 8.16 -4.13 10.99
CA HIS A 1030 6.73 -4.11 10.66
C HIS A 1030 5.80 -3.50 11.74
N GLY A 1031 6.29 -3.23 12.96
CA GLY A 1031 5.44 -2.66 14.01
C GLY A 1031 4.54 -3.66 14.74
N GLU A 1032 4.81 -4.96 14.62
CA GLU A 1032 4.03 -6.03 15.25
C GLU A 1032 4.56 -6.34 16.66
N ASP A 1033 3.68 -6.54 17.64
CA ASP A 1033 4.07 -7.20 18.91
C ASP A 1033 4.21 -8.72 18.69
N GLY A 1034 4.90 -9.44 19.58
CA GLY A 1034 5.13 -10.88 19.41
C GLY A 1034 3.85 -11.73 19.31
N ALA A 1035 2.74 -11.29 19.92
CA ALA A 1035 1.46 -11.98 19.80
C ALA A 1035 0.77 -11.68 18.46
N ARG A 1036 0.97 -10.49 17.88
CA ARG A 1036 0.58 -10.16 16.50
C ARG A 1036 1.39 -10.92 15.48
N LEU A 1037 2.71 -11.02 15.64
CA LEU A 1037 3.60 -11.70 14.69
C LEU A 1037 3.17 -13.15 14.43
N LEU A 1038 2.68 -13.82 15.47
CA LEU A 1038 2.15 -15.19 15.44
C LEU A 1038 0.68 -15.31 15.02
N LYS A 1039 -0.15 -14.25 15.14
CA LYS A 1039 -1.62 -14.34 14.93
C LYS A 1039 -2.06 -13.75 13.59
N PRO A 1040 -2.78 -14.51 12.74
CA PRO A 1040 -3.27 -14.00 11.47
C PRO A 1040 -4.24 -12.83 11.65
N GLY A 1041 -3.98 -11.75 10.93
CA GLY A 1041 -4.83 -10.57 10.86
C GLY A 1041 -4.44 -9.67 9.68
N PHE A 1042 -5.08 -8.51 9.58
CA PHE A 1042 -4.83 -7.58 8.48
C PHE A 1042 -3.47 -6.89 8.63
N HIS A 1043 -3.25 -6.24 9.78
CA HIS A 1043 -1.97 -5.62 10.18
C HIS A 1043 -1.26 -6.47 11.27
N SER A 1044 -1.38 -7.80 11.20
CA SER A 1044 -0.68 -8.75 12.06
C SER A 1044 -0.33 -10.03 11.30
N GLY A 1045 0.52 -10.88 11.86
CA GLY A 1045 0.77 -12.24 11.37
C GLY A 1045 1.80 -12.33 10.28
N THR A 1046 2.90 -11.56 10.34
CA THR A 1046 3.96 -11.59 9.30
C THR A 1046 4.44 -13.01 8.99
N LEU A 1047 4.73 -13.85 9.99
CA LEU A 1047 5.12 -15.26 9.79
C LEU A 1047 4.04 -16.03 9.01
N HIS A 1048 2.78 -15.95 9.47
CA HIS A 1048 1.66 -16.64 8.82
C HIS A 1048 1.46 -16.16 7.37
N LYS A 1049 1.63 -14.86 7.09
CA LYS A 1049 1.58 -14.31 5.72
C LYS A 1049 2.70 -14.90 4.87
N LEU A 1050 3.94 -14.89 5.34
CA LEU A 1050 5.10 -15.41 4.63
C LEU A 1050 4.97 -16.92 4.34
N PHE A 1051 4.65 -17.75 5.33
CA PHE A 1051 4.42 -19.20 5.11
C PHE A 1051 3.25 -19.46 4.15
N SER A 1052 2.14 -18.71 4.24
CA SER A 1052 1.03 -18.84 3.29
C SER A 1052 1.41 -18.38 1.87
N SER A 1053 2.31 -17.40 1.73
CA SER A 1053 2.86 -16.99 0.45
C SER A 1053 3.78 -18.06 -0.13
N GLN A 1054 4.61 -18.69 0.71
CA GLN A 1054 5.46 -19.82 0.30
C GLN A 1054 4.59 -20.97 -0.22
N ARG A 1055 3.61 -21.44 0.57
CA ARG A 1055 2.67 -22.52 0.15
C ARG A 1055 1.90 -22.21 -1.14
N ARG A 1056 1.66 -20.94 -1.47
CA ARG A 1056 1.05 -20.52 -2.75
C ARG A 1056 2.04 -20.57 -3.90
N LEU A 1057 3.27 -20.09 -3.70
CA LEU A 1057 4.35 -20.19 -4.69
C LEU A 1057 4.67 -21.65 -5.02
N GLU A 1058 4.55 -22.55 -4.04
CA GLU A 1058 4.77 -23.98 -4.28
C GLU A 1058 3.72 -24.66 -5.18
N ARG A 1059 2.53 -24.06 -5.34
CA ARG A 1059 1.48 -24.51 -6.28
C ARG A 1059 1.62 -23.92 -7.69
N SER A 1060 2.59 -23.03 -7.94
CA SER A 1060 2.81 -22.38 -9.24
C SER A 1060 3.86 -23.10 -10.09
N GLU A 1061 3.84 -22.95 -11.42
CA GLU A 1061 4.81 -23.60 -12.31
C GLU A 1061 6.28 -23.17 -12.07
N ALA A 1062 7.22 -24.10 -12.29
CA ALA A 1062 8.65 -23.86 -12.15
C ALA A 1062 9.16 -22.83 -13.17
N SER A 1063 9.78 -21.76 -12.68
CA SER A 1063 10.15 -20.59 -13.51
C SER A 1063 11.17 -19.68 -12.82
N PHE A 1064 11.94 -18.90 -13.58
CA PHE A 1064 12.82 -17.88 -12.99
C PHE A 1064 12.06 -16.87 -12.08
N GLN A 1065 10.77 -16.63 -12.37
CA GLN A 1065 9.92 -15.78 -11.52
C GLN A 1065 9.57 -16.46 -10.19
N ARG A 1066 9.10 -17.72 -10.20
CA ARG A 1066 8.90 -18.53 -8.97
C ARG A 1066 10.19 -18.61 -8.16
N PHE A 1067 11.32 -18.88 -8.81
CA PHE A 1067 12.64 -18.96 -8.17
C PHE A 1067 13.05 -17.65 -7.50
N SER A 1068 12.76 -16.49 -8.11
CA SER A 1068 13.01 -15.19 -7.47
C SER A 1068 12.04 -14.91 -6.32
N GLN A 1069 10.75 -15.19 -6.49
CA GLN A 1069 9.73 -14.93 -5.46
C GLN A 1069 9.88 -15.84 -4.23
N ARG A 1070 10.18 -17.13 -4.42
CA ARG A 1070 10.49 -18.08 -3.33
C ARG A 1070 11.68 -17.60 -2.50
N ARG A 1071 12.74 -17.12 -3.17
CA ARG A 1071 13.91 -16.51 -2.50
C ARG A 1071 13.54 -15.26 -1.72
N ALA A 1072 12.67 -14.39 -2.24
CA ALA A 1072 12.21 -13.20 -1.55
C ALA A 1072 11.45 -13.53 -0.25
N VAL A 1073 10.56 -14.53 -0.30
CA VAL A 1073 9.83 -15.00 0.89
C VAL A 1073 10.77 -15.64 1.90
N ARG A 1074 11.78 -16.40 1.46
CA ARG A 1074 12.80 -16.98 2.34
C ARG A 1074 13.69 -15.92 3.00
N GLU A 1075 14.20 -14.94 2.24
CA GLU A 1075 14.98 -13.81 2.80
C GLU A 1075 14.13 -13.02 3.82
N SER A 1076 12.82 -12.89 3.58
CA SER A 1076 11.89 -12.26 4.52
C SER A 1076 11.69 -13.08 5.79
N LEU A 1077 11.62 -14.41 5.72
CA LEU A 1077 11.58 -15.28 6.90
C LEU A 1077 12.89 -15.20 7.71
N GLU A 1078 14.04 -15.24 7.03
CA GLU A 1078 15.36 -15.08 7.67
C GLU A 1078 15.56 -13.66 8.25
N HIS A 1079 14.92 -12.64 7.68
CA HIS A 1079 14.87 -11.29 8.26
C HIS A 1079 14.01 -11.25 9.53
N VAL A 1080 12.85 -11.90 9.54
CA VAL A 1080 12.01 -12.02 10.75
C VAL A 1080 12.72 -12.84 11.84
N GLU A 1081 13.47 -13.88 11.48
CA GLU A 1081 14.32 -14.62 12.43
C GLU A 1081 15.39 -13.69 13.05
N ARG A 1082 16.08 -12.90 12.22
CA ARG A 1082 17.07 -11.89 12.67
C ARG A 1082 16.42 -10.81 13.55
N ASP A 1083 15.20 -10.38 13.26
CA ASP A 1083 14.47 -9.39 14.07
C ASP A 1083 13.99 -9.98 15.42
N ILE A 1084 13.55 -11.24 15.45
CA ILE A 1084 13.26 -11.98 16.70
C ILE A 1084 14.53 -12.16 17.52
N ARG A 1085 15.65 -12.53 16.88
CA ARG A 1085 16.95 -12.71 17.56
C ARG A 1085 17.43 -11.39 18.17
N ARG A 1086 17.39 -10.29 17.40
CA ARG A 1086 17.68 -8.93 17.88
C ARG A 1086 16.77 -8.52 19.05
N PHE A 1087 15.49 -8.88 19.03
CA PHE A 1087 14.59 -8.65 20.17
C PHE A 1087 15.04 -9.45 21.40
N VAL A 1088 15.35 -10.75 21.26
CA VAL A 1088 15.84 -11.57 22.38
C VAL A 1088 17.16 -11.02 22.96
N GLU A 1089 18.09 -10.62 22.10
CA GLU A 1089 19.43 -10.11 22.46
C GLU A 1089 19.46 -8.67 23.00
N ARG A 1090 18.39 -7.87 22.81
CA ARG A 1090 18.35 -6.43 23.17
C ARG A 1090 17.22 -6.04 24.14
N ASP A 1091 16.11 -6.79 24.17
CA ASP A 1091 14.89 -6.45 24.91
C ASP A 1091 14.48 -7.48 25.97
N LEU A 1092 15.05 -8.68 25.96
CA LEU A 1092 14.65 -9.81 26.83
C LEU A 1092 15.75 -10.32 27.77
N ILE A 1093 17.02 -10.28 27.33
CA ILE A 1093 18.22 -10.72 28.06
C ILE A 1093 18.97 -9.50 28.62
#